data_AF-A0A954K032-F1
#
_entry.id   AF-A0A954K032-F1
#
_cell.length_a   1.000
_cell.length_b   1.000
_cell.length_c   1.000
_cell.angle_alpha   90.00
_cell.angle_beta   90.00
_cell.angle_gamma   90.00
#
_symmetry.space_group_name_H-M   'P 1'
#
loop_
_entity.id
_entity.type
_entity.pdbx_description
1 polymer ?
#
loop_
_entity_poly.entity_id
_entity_poly.type
_entity_poly.pdbx_seq_one_letter_code
_entity_poly.pdbx_strand_id
1 'polypeptide(L)'
;GNIPGLGQLLLGFSRDELQHVRAEIESIATTGDTPELKRIGYSAWVAAAGPDDAFLAASQNTQRLRDFLDAVPTVDKNVRGELFAKVIPLVFDLPTSLQAETRTAEMEGPGVFVEYFHPCAKDVAMETLDKLTPRATGVVSEITLNVPQRTEQDGFALRFTGNLLANKAGKYTFSINSDDGSRLYIDDQLLIDNDGLHGMTNKNGAVELPAGNHRLVVTYFDHGGSEGLEVSWKGPGFKKQSIPAAQLTAIGGETLHDVAIRALTSIDGFHSEKVDALTKLVAQGKHRPTAIQALRAIPAADWSDALIRPMVDNLIGYLSEMPARYRTGPAAMDAVELAKSLSGRLTADAAESIESRLNNLDVRVIAIGTVSHRMIFDKEIIAVRAGKAVEFRFTNTDDMPHNFAITVPGALEEIGELAESTGRDVDAMERHYIPRSDKILLGSKLLQPGQSEALSFEVPTEPGIYPYVCTYPGHWRRMHGALHVVENLEQYQADPAAYLANAALPVKDELLKMNTRLHEWKFDEFAAEVKTLPPGRSWEVGKELFKVASCVGCHKLSGEGNVFGPDLALLNDKKHSVEAILRSVLEPSKEIDEKFQSNIFVLDDGRTLTGMVVNETAEEIQVVINPLAKDKPTVIERKQIEERLKSPVSLMPSGLLDKLSREEILDLVAFVFAKGDQKHKLFQGDHGHHHH
;
A
#
# COMPACT_ATOMS: atom_id res chain seq x y z
N GLY A 1 -36.55 -10.21 19.36
CA GLY A 1 -35.69 -9.17 19.96
C GLY A 1 -34.82 -9.81 21.02
N ASN A 2 -33.49 -9.68 20.89
CA ASN A 2 -32.44 -10.30 21.73
C ASN A 2 -32.41 -11.85 21.78
N ILE A 3 -32.11 -12.46 20.64
CA ILE A 3 -31.90 -13.92 20.48
C ILE A 3 -30.46 -14.40 20.82
N PRO A 4 -29.37 -13.62 20.65
CA PRO A 4 -28.02 -14.12 20.91
C PRO A 4 -27.80 -14.61 22.36
N GLY A 5 -28.42 -13.95 23.34
CA GLY A 5 -28.34 -14.36 24.75
C GLY A 5 -29.17 -15.61 25.09
N LEU A 6 -30.23 -15.90 24.34
CA LEU A 6 -31.06 -17.11 24.50
C LEU A 6 -30.41 -18.35 23.88
N GLY A 7 -29.72 -18.20 22.74
CA GLY A 7 -28.97 -19.29 22.14
C GLY A 7 -27.79 -19.76 22.98
N GLN A 8 -27.12 -18.87 23.71
CA GLN A 8 -26.08 -19.26 24.67
C GLN A 8 -26.64 -20.01 25.89
N LEU A 9 -27.88 -19.76 26.30
CA LEU A 9 -28.53 -20.52 27.37
C LEU A 9 -28.75 -21.98 26.96
N LEU A 10 -29.04 -22.26 25.67
CA LEU A 10 -29.18 -23.63 25.15
C LEU A 10 -27.92 -24.47 25.38
N LEU A 11 -26.73 -23.88 25.27
CA LEU A 11 -25.47 -24.59 25.48
C LEU A 11 -25.18 -24.90 26.95
N GLY A 12 -25.96 -24.36 27.89
CA GLY A 12 -25.84 -24.61 29.33
C GLY A 12 -26.74 -25.73 29.87
N PHE A 13 -27.64 -26.29 29.06
CA PHE A 13 -28.55 -27.36 29.49
C PHE A 13 -27.87 -28.74 29.45
N SER A 14 -28.32 -29.64 30.32
CA SER A 14 -27.87 -31.03 30.34
C SER A 14 -28.34 -31.79 29.09
N ARG A 15 -27.66 -32.90 28.79
CA ARG A 15 -28.01 -33.77 27.66
C ARG A 15 -29.48 -34.22 27.70
N ASP A 16 -29.99 -34.57 28.88
CA ASP A 16 -31.37 -35.01 29.05
C ASP A 16 -32.37 -33.88 28.76
N GLU A 17 -32.07 -32.64 29.18
CA GLU A 17 -32.89 -31.47 28.89
C GLU A 17 -32.90 -31.14 27.39
N LEU A 18 -31.74 -31.23 26.73
CA LEU A 18 -31.63 -30.99 25.29
C LEU A 18 -32.36 -32.04 24.45
N GLN A 19 -32.43 -33.29 24.92
CA GLN A 19 -33.19 -34.34 24.22
C GLN A 19 -34.70 -34.06 24.15
N HIS A 20 -35.26 -33.35 25.14
CA HIS A 20 -36.69 -33.01 25.15
C HIS A 20 -37.08 -31.97 24.09
N VAL A 21 -36.11 -31.18 23.62
CA VAL A 21 -36.29 -30.11 22.60
C VAL A 21 -35.50 -30.40 21.33
N ARG A 22 -35.22 -31.67 21.07
CA ARG A 22 -34.36 -32.12 19.96
C ARG A 22 -34.90 -31.65 18.60
N ALA A 23 -36.21 -31.75 18.37
CA ALA A 23 -36.81 -31.36 17.09
C ALA A 23 -36.63 -29.86 16.80
N GLU A 24 -36.73 -29.03 17.84
CA GLU A 24 -36.50 -27.59 17.76
C GLU A 24 -35.02 -27.28 17.50
N ILE A 25 -34.10 -28.00 18.14
CA ILE A 25 -32.65 -27.89 17.90
C ILE A 25 -32.30 -28.24 16.44
N GLU A 26 -32.84 -29.34 15.91
CA GLU A 26 -32.63 -29.77 14.51
C GLU A 26 -33.14 -28.72 13.51
N SER A 27 -34.31 -28.13 13.81
CA SER A 27 -34.89 -27.05 13.02
C SER A 27 -34.02 -25.79 13.04
N ILE A 28 -33.54 -25.37 14.21
CA ILE A 28 -32.64 -24.21 14.35
C ILE A 28 -31.33 -24.44 13.60
N ALA A 29 -30.74 -25.64 13.72
CA ALA A 29 -29.49 -26.00 13.05
C ALA A 29 -29.61 -25.95 11.51
N THR A 30 -30.72 -26.44 10.96
CA THR A 30 -30.87 -26.64 9.51
C THR A 30 -31.61 -25.52 8.77
N THR A 31 -32.44 -24.76 9.48
CA THR A 31 -33.32 -23.72 8.91
C THR A 31 -33.28 -22.38 9.64
N GLY A 32 -32.43 -22.22 10.66
CA GLY A 32 -32.33 -20.97 11.42
C GLY A 32 -32.03 -19.76 10.53
N ASP A 33 -32.56 -18.60 10.93
CA ASP A 33 -32.53 -17.39 10.08
C ASP A 33 -31.15 -16.69 10.03
N THR A 34 -30.23 -17.02 10.95
CA THR A 34 -28.88 -16.42 10.98
C THR A 34 -27.80 -17.50 11.12
N PRO A 35 -26.57 -17.24 10.61
CA PRO A 35 -25.43 -18.15 10.80
C PRO A 35 -25.15 -18.47 12.27
N GLU A 36 -25.26 -17.47 13.16
CA GLU A 36 -25.07 -17.64 14.60
C GLU A 36 -26.06 -18.65 15.19
N LEU A 37 -27.34 -18.55 14.80
CA LEU A 37 -28.37 -19.46 15.27
C LEU A 37 -28.13 -20.89 14.79
N LYS A 38 -27.75 -21.05 13.52
CA LYS A 38 -27.43 -22.37 12.97
C LYS A 38 -26.22 -23.00 13.67
N ARG A 39 -25.16 -22.21 13.94
CA ARG A 39 -23.99 -22.68 14.72
C ARG A 39 -24.37 -23.14 16.12
N ILE A 40 -25.19 -22.35 16.82
CA ILE A 40 -25.70 -22.71 18.15
C ILE A 40 -26.56 -23.98 18.06
N GLY A 41 -27.41 -24.11 17.04
CA GLY A 41 -28.23 -25.28 16.78
C GLY A 41 -27.39 -26.54 16.58
N TYR A 42 -26.39 -26.51 15.69
CA TYR A 42 -25.49 -27.66 15.49
C TYR A 42 -24.70 -28.01 16.74
N SER A 43 -24.21 -27.01 17.48
CA SER A 43 -23.50 -27.25 18.74
C SER A 43 -24.40 -27.96 19.78
N ALA A 44 -25.63 -27.47 19.96
CA ALA A 44 -26.62 -28.07 20.84
C ALA A 44 -27.04 -29.47 20.37
N TRP A 45 -27.14 -29.70 19.06
CA TRP A 45 -27.48 -31.00 18.49
C TRP A 45 -26.40 -32.04 18.81
N VAL A 46 -25.13 -31.71 18.57
CA VAL A 46 -24.01 -32.59 18.90
C VAL A 46 -23.98 -32.89 20.41
N ALA A 47 -24.21 -31.89 21.25
CA ALA A 47 -24.28 -32.08 22.70
C ALA A 47 -25.44 -32.99 23.14
N ALA A 48 -26.59 -32.90 22.48
CA ALA A 48 -27.77 -33.71 22.80
C ALA A 48 -27.60 -35.17 22.36
N ALA A 49 -27.25 -35.40 21.09
CA ALA A 49 -27.40 -36.68 20.42
C ALA A 49 -26.08 -37.29 19.91
N GLY A 50 -24.95 -36.61 20.05
CA GLY A 50 -23.70 -36.98 19.42
C GLY A 50 -23.59 -36.48 17.97
N PRO A 51 -22.44 -36.69 17.32
CA PRO A 51 -22.12 -36.04 16.04
C PRO A 51 -22.74 -36.70 14.81
N ASP A 52 -23.19 -37.96 14.90
CA ASP A 52 -23.57 -38.77 13.73
C ASP A 52 -24.76 -38.20 12.96
N ASP A 53 -25.90 -37.98 13.63
CA ASP A 53 -27.12 -37.47 12.99
C ASP A 53 -26.95 -36.02 12.51
N ALA A 54 -26.28 -35.19 13.32
CA ALA A 54 -26.00 -33.80 12.98
C ALA A 54 -25.10 -33.69 11.73
N PHE A 55 -24.05 -34.51 11.66
CA PHE A 55 -23.16 -34.57 10.50
C PHE A 55 -23.88 -35.09 9.27
N LEU A 56 -24.69 -36.15 9.41
CA LEU A 56 -25.44 -36.71 8.29
C LEU A 56 -26.37 -35.66 7.69
N ALA A 57 -27.09 -34.91 8.51
CA ALA A 57 -27.96 -33.82 8.06
C ALA A 57 -27.17 -32.68 7.40
N ALA A 58 -26.00 -32.33 7.95
CA ALA A 58 -25.14 -31.28 7.42
C ALA A 58 -24.53 -31.66 6.05
N SER A 59 -24.08 -32.90 5.89
CA SER A 59 -23.39 -33.42 4.70
C SER A 59 -24.23 -33.43 3.41
N GLN A 60 -25.54 -33.19 3.50
CA GLN A 60 -26.44 -33.13 2.35
C GLN A 60 -26.39 -31.80 1.61
N ASN A 61 -25.78 -30.77 2.19
CA ASN A 61 -25.75 -29.43 1.59
C ASN A 61 -24.46 -28.68 1.98
N THR A 62 -23.81 -28.05 1.00
CA THR A 62 -22.54 -27.33 1.19
C THR A 62 -22.61 -26.28 2.30
N GLN A 63 -23.67 -25.47 2.33
CA GLN A 63 -23.82 -24.43 3.35
C GLN A 63 -24.09 -25.02 4.73
N ARG A 64 -24.90 -26.09 4.82
CA ARG A 64 -25.13 -26.78 6.09
C ARG A 64 -23.86 -27.42 6.64
N LEU A 65 -23.03 -27.98 5.77
CA LEU A 65 -21.75 -28.54 6.17
C LEU A 65 -20.78 -27.44 6.66
N ARG A 66 -20.78 -26.28 6.02
CA ARG A 66 -20.04 -25.09 6.50
C ARG A 66 -20.52 -24.69 7.89
N ASP A 67 -21.83 -24.49 8.06
CA ASP A 67 -22.44 -24.09 9.34
C ASP A 67 -22.12 -25.10 10.46
N PHE A 68 -22.11 -26.40 10.15
CA PHE A 68 -21.72 -27.47 11.08
C PHE A 68 -20.23 -27.38 11.45
N LEU A 69 -19.33 -27.19 10.49
CA LEU A 69 -17.89 -27.08 10.74
C LEU A 69 -17.57 -25.84 11.57
N ASP A 70 -18.23 -24.70 11.30
CA ASP A 70 -18.08 -23.47 12.07
C ASP A 70 -18.65 -23.60 13.50
N ALA A 71 -19.53 -24.57 13.75
CA ALA A 71 -20.06 -24.85 15.08
C ALA A 71 -19.05 -25.64 15.95
N VAL A 72 -18.12 -26.41 15.36
CA VAL A 72 -17.19 -27.31 16.07
C VAL A 72 -16.45 -26.62 17.24
N PRO A 73 -15.91 -25.40 17.10
CA PRO A 73 -15.21 -24.72 18.21
C PRO A 73 -16.11 -24.37 19.40
N THR A 74 -17.44 -24.33 19.19
CA THR A 74 -18.44 -23.98 20.21
C THR A 74 -19.07 -25.19 20.89
N VAL A 75 -18.83 -26.41 20.37
CA VAL A 75 -19.29 -27.66 20.98
C VAL A 75 -18.60 -27.87 22.33
N ASP A 76 -19.35 -28.40 23.31
CA ASP A 76 -18.82 -28.73 24.64
C ASP A 76 -17.54 -29.58 24.55
N LYS A 77 -16.50 -29.17 25.28
CA LYS A 77 -15.16 -29.79 25.21
C LYS A 77 -15.18 -31.29 25.53
N ASN A 78 -16.09 -31.76 26.36
CA ASN A 78 -16.17 -33.17 26.77
C ASN A 78 -16.63 -34.09 25.63
N VAL A 79 -17.39 -33.56 24.66
CA VAL A 79 -17.90 -34.33 23.50
C VAL A 79 -17.28 -33.90 22.18
N ARG A 80 -16.59 -32.76 22.13
CA ARG A 80 -15.94 -32.24 20.91
C ARG A 80 -14.95 -33.22 20.28
N GLY A 81 -14.30 -34.05 21.08
CA GLY A 81 -13.40 -35.11 20.60
C GLY A 81 -14.08 -36.11 19.64
N GLU A 82 -15.39 -36.36 19.80
CA GLU A 82 -16.15 -37.29 18.95
C GLU A 82 -16.29 -36.78 17.51
N LEU A 83 -16.13 -35.47 17.28
CA LEU A 83 -16.17 -34.86 15.95
C LEU A 83 -14.93 -35.17 15.12
N PHE A 84 -13.83 -35.63 15.74
CA PHE A 84 -12.56 -35.87 15.03
C PHE A 84 -12.76 -36.79 13.82
N ALA A 85 -13.43 -37.93 14.02
CA ALA A 85 -13.68 -38.91 12.96
C ALA A 85 -14.57 -38.39 11.82
N LYS A 86 -15.32 -37.30 12.04
CA LYS A 86 -16.16 -36.66 11.02
C LYS A 86 -15.43 -35.53 10.29
N VAL A 87 -14.57 -34.80 10.99
CA VAL A 87 -13.87 -33.63 10.45
C VAL A 87 -12.59 -34.02 9.71
N ILE A 88 -11.82 -35.00 10.19
CA ILE A 88 -10.53 -35.35 9.57
C ILE A 88 -10.62 -35.75 8.09
N PRO A 89 -11.63 -36.50 7.61
CA PRO A 89 -11.70 -36.87 6.19
C PRO A 89 -12.02 -35.65 5.30
N LEU A 90 -12.78 -34.68 5.83
CA LEU A 90 -13.18 -33.47 5.11
C LEU A 90 -12.02 -32.53 4.79
N VAL A 91 -10.87 -32.74 5.42
CA VAL A 91 -9.62 -32.04 5.07
C VAL A 91 -9.11 -32.45 3.68
N PHE A 92 -9.48 -33.63 3.19
CA PHE A 92 -9.05 -34.16 1.89
C PHE A 92 -10.21 -34.25 0.89
N ASP A 93 -11.35 -34.79 1.31
CA ASP A 93 -12.43 -35.17 0.42
C ASP A 93 -13.80 -34.77 1.00
N LEU A 94 -14.66 -34.18 0.17
CA LEU A 94 -16.04 -33.89 0.54
C LEU A 94 -16.94 -35.12 0.32
N PRO A 95 -18.09 -35.21 1.03
CA PRO A 95 -19.10 -36.22 0.78
C PRO A 95 -19.48 -36.25 -0.71
N THR A 96 -19.67 -37.44 -1.28
CA THR A 96 -19.96 -37.62 -2.71
C THR A 96 -21.25 -36.95 -3.19
N SER A 97 -22.15 -36.61 -2.27
CA SER A 97 -23.35 -35.81 -2.49
C SER A 97 -23.07 -34.34 -2.78
N LEU A 98 -21.86 -33.85 -2.47
CA LEU A 98 -21.43 -32.48 -2.69
C LEU A 98 -20.52 -32.41 -3.92
N GLN A 99 -20.66 -31.34 -4.71
CA GLN A 99 -19.78 -31.12 -5.84
C GLN A 99 -18.35 -30.83 -5.36
N ALA A 100 -17.35 -31.33 -6.09
CA ALA A 100 -15.95 -31.01 -5.81
C ALA A 100 -15.72 -29.50 -5.99
N GLU A 101 -15.26 -28.84 -4.93
CA GLU A 101 -14.84 -27.44 -4.99
C GLU A 101 -13.56 -27.38 -5.83
N THR A 102 -13.70 -27.07 -7.12
CA THR A 102 -12.54 -27.03 -8.03
C THR A 102 -11.76 -25.75 -7.77
N ARG A 103 -10.60 -25.86 -7.12
CA ARG A 103 -9.61 -24.79 -7.04
C ARG A 103 -8.68 -24.83 -8.25
N THR A 104 -8.53 -23.71 -8.94
CA THR A 104 -7.35 -23.46 -9.77
C THR A 104 -6.31 -22.70 -8.93
N ALA A 105 -5.03 -22.99 -9.13
CA ALA A 105 -3.91 -22.32 -8.44
C ALA A 105 -3.85 -20.80 -8.70
N GLU A 106 -4.61 -20.29 -9.67
CA GLU A 106 -4.77 -18.86 -9.98
C GLU A 106 -5.63 -18.11 -8.94
N MET A 107 -6.31 -18.82 -8.02
CA MET A 107 -7.29 -18.26 -7.08
C MET A 107 -6.72 -17.91 -5.69
N GLU A 108 -5.44 -18.16 -5.43
CA GLU A 108 -4.76 -17.75 -4.19
C GLU A 108 -3.68 -16.71 -4.51
N GLY A 109 -3.89 -15.47 -4.06
CA GLY A 109 -3.01 -14.36 -4.38
C GLY A 109 -3.57 -13.01 -3.94
N PRO A 110 -2.91 -11.89 -4.23
CA PRO A 110 -3.44 -10.57 -3.91
C PRO A 110 -4.64 -10.26 -4.77
N GLY A 111 -5.55 -9.45 -4.21
CA GLY A 111 -6.78 -9.05 -4.88
C GLY A 111 -7.99 -9.73 -4.25
N VAL A 112 -9.02 -9.93 -5.04
CA VAL A 112 -10.30 -10.48 -4.62
C VAL A 112 -10.81 -11.41 -5.73
N PHE A 113 -11.38 -12.55 -5.35
CA PHE A 113 -11.99 -13.45 -6.30
C PHE A 113 -13.31 -12.85 -6.78
N VAL A 114 -13.54 -12.84 -8.09
CA VAL A 114 -14.76 -12.32 -8.69
C VAL A 114 -15.50 -13.42 -9.45
N GLU A 115 -16.81 -13.46 -9.26
CA GLU A 115 -17.75 -14.28 -10.03
C GLU A 115 -18.69 -13.36 -10.81
N TYR A 116 -18.83 -13.64 -12.09
CA TYR A 116 -19.69 -12.91 -13.01
C TYR A 116 -20.93 -13.73 -13.37
N PHE A 117 -22.12 -13.16 -13.22
CA PHE A 117 -23.39 -13.82 -13.48
C PHE A 117 -24.18 -13.07 -14.55
N HIS A 118 -24.73 -13.79 -15.52
CA HIS A 118 -25.70 -13.27 -16.48
C HIS A 118 -26.64 -14.39 -16.98
N PRO A 119 -27.95 -14.15 -17.14
CA PRO A 119 -28.67 -12.96 -16.66
C PRO A 119 -28.75 -12.95 -15.12
N CYS A 120 -28.92 -11.78 -14.51
CA CYS A 120 -29.14 -11.64 -13.07
C CYS A 120 -30.61 -11.43 -12.70
N ALA A 121 -30.94 -11.70 -11.43
CA ALA A 121 -32.19 -11.25 -10.82
C ALA A 121 -32.12 -9.75 -10.49
N LYS A 122 -33.24 -9.15 -10.07
CA LYS A 122 -33.29 -7.74 -9.62
C LYS A 122 -32.93 -7.59 -8.14
N ASP A 123 -32.03 -8.44 -7.67
CA ASP A 123 -31.49 -8.49 -6.31
C ASP A 123 -30.16 -9.24 -6.30
N VAL A 124 -29.32 -8.96 -5.29
CA VAL A 124 -27.98 -9.55 -5.15
C VAL A 124 -27.68 -10.10 -3.77
N ALA A 125 -28.72 -10.58 -3.10
CA ALA A 125 -28.54 -11.42 -1.93
C ALA A 125 -27.59 -12.59 -2.25
N MET A 126 -26.70 -12.95 -1.31
CA MET A 126 -25.83 -14.12 -1.49
C MET A 126 -26.66 -15.38 -1.79
N GLU A 127 -27.81 -15.53 -1.12
CA GLU A 127 -28.75 -16.64 -1.30
C GLU A 127 -29.40 -16.69 -2.69
N THR A 128 -29.43 -15.54 -3.38
CA THR A 128 -29.89 -15.44 -4.77
C THR A 128 -28.79 -15.85 -5.73
N LEU A 129 -27.58 -15.31 -5.55
CA LEU A 129 -26.43 -15.63 -6.38
C LEU A 129 -25.97 -17.10 -6.24
N ASP A 130 -26.13 -17.70 -5.06
CA ASP A 130 -25.82 -19.11 -4.80
C ASP A 130 -26.67 -20.09 -5.61
N LYS A 131 -27.83 -19.65 -6.12
CA LYS A 131 -28.69 -20.45 -7.00
C LYS A 131 -28.29 -20.34 -8.46
N LEU A 132 -27.37 -19.43 -8.79
CA LEU A 132 -26.89 -19.17 -10.14
C LEU A 132 -25.52 -19.82 -10.35
N THR A 133 -25.22 -20.16 -11.61
CA THR A 133 -23.87 -20.59 -12.00
C THR A 133 -23.13 -19.39 -12.60
N PRO A 134 -21.93 -19.03 -12.10
CA PRO A 134 -21.13 -17.97 -12.70
C PRO A 134 -20.80 -18.30 -14.17
N ARG A 135 -20.90 -17.32 -15.07
CA ARG A 135 -20.46 -17.44 -16.46
C ARG A 135 -18.94 -17.35 -16.59
N ALA A 136 -18.32 -16.54 -15.75
CA ALA A 136 -16.88 -16.34 -15.72
C ALA A 136 -16.44 -16.07 -14.28
N THR A 137 -15.20 -16.42 -13.99
CA THR A 137 -14.59 -16.20 -12.68
C THR A 137 -13.14 -15.77 -12.83
N GLY A 138 -12.53 -15.23 -11.78
CA GLY A 138 -11.10 -14.96 -11.73
C GLY A 138 -10.70 -14.11 -10.54
N VAL A 139 -9.48 -13.59 -10.56
CA VAL A 139 -8.96 -12.70 -9.51
C VAL A 139 -8.74 -11.31 -10.09
N VAL A 140 -9.18 -10.29 -9.36
CA VAL A 140 -8.98 -8.88 -9.69
C VAL A 140 -8.33 -8.17 -8.51
N SER A 141 -7.54 -7.13 -8.75
CA SER A 141 -6.83 -6.43 -7.67
C SER A 141 -7.74 -5.57 -6.79
N GLU A 142 -8.91 -5.19 -7.28
CA GLU A 142 -9.79 -4.20 -6.64
C GLU A 142 -11.26 -4.59 -6.81
N ILE A 143 -12.11 -4.12 -5.91
CA ILE A 143 -13.57 -4.29 -5.97
C ILE A 143 -14.13 -3.14 -6.80
N THR A 144 -14.25 -3.35 -8.11
CA THR A 144 -14.73 -2.34 -9.06
C THR A 144 -15.67 -2.96 -10.08
N LEU A 145 -16.47 -2.13 -10.75
CA LEU A 145 -17.38 -2.57 -11.80
C LEU A 145 -16.67 -3.18 -13.02
N ASN A 146 -15.49 -2.63 -13.36
CA ASN A 146 -14.77 -2.94 -14.59
C ASN A 146 -13.83 -4.13 -14.38
N VAL A 147 -14.41 -5.33 -14.39
CA VAL A 147 -13.66 -6.58 -14.28
C VAL A 147 -13.54 -7.29 -15.65
N PRO A 148 -12.41 -7.96 -15.95
CA PRO A 148 -12.23 -8.68 -17.22
C PRO A 148 -13.29 -9.77 -17.50
N GLN A 149 -13.92 -10.29 -16.45
CA GLN A 149 -14.93 -11.35 -16.51
C GLN A 149 -16.29 -10.85 -16.99
N ARG A 150 -16.54 -9.53 -16.93
CA ARG A 150 -17.81 -8.93 -17.33
C ARG A 150 -17.87 -8.84 -18.85
N THR A 151 -18.87 -9.49 -19.45
CA THR A 151 -19.04 -9.52 -20.92
C THR A 151 -20.28 -8.77 -21.41
N GLU A 152 -21.28 -8.54 -20.56
CA GLU A 152 -22.52 -7.85 -20.91
C GLU A 152 -22.60 -6.46 -20.25
N GLN A 153 -23.26 -5.53 -20.95
CA GLN A 153 -23.46 -4.16 -20.46
C GLN A 153 -24.51 -4.10 -19.35
N ASP A 154 -25.67 -4.76 -19.51
CA ASP A 154 -26.78 -4.71 -18.55
C ASP A 154 -27.20 -6.12 -18.10
N GLY A 155 -27.96 -6.18 -17.02
CA GLY A 155 -28.61 -7.41 -16.55
C GLY A 155 -27.62 -8.44 -16.03
N PHE A 156 -26.54 -7.98 -15.40
CA PHE A 156 -25.49 -8.81 -14.85
C PHE A 156 -25.35 -8.63 -13.34
N ALA A 157 -24.67 -9.58 -12.68
CA ALA A 157 -24.26 -9.44 -11.30
C ALA A 157 -22.79 -9.83 -11.11
N LEU A 158 -22.17 -9.25 -10.08
CA LEU A 158 -20.82 -9.53 -9.63
C LEU A 158 -20.84 -9.94 -8.17
N ARG A 159 -20.05 -10.95 -7.83
CA ARG A 159 -19.72 -11.29 -6.44
C ARG A 159 -18.22 -11.27 -6.25
N PHE A 160 -17.77 -10.44 -5.33
CA PHE A 160 -16.38 -10.34 -4.89
C PHE A 160 -16.22 -11.05 -3.55
N THR A 161 -15.30 -12.01 -3.47
CA THR A 161 -15.00 -12.76 -2.25
C THR A 161 -13.51 -12.72 -1.95
N GLY A 162 -13.14 -12.35 -0.73
CA GLY A 162 -11.74 -12.28 -0.31
C GLY A 162 -11.59 -12.14 1.20
N ASN A 163 -10.33 -12.00 1.63
CA ASN A 163 -10.01 -11.58 2.99
C ASN A 163 -9.58 -10.11 2.97
N LEU A 164 -10.11 -9.36 3.93
CA LEU A 164 -9.73 -8.01 4.27
C LEU A 164 -8.77 -8.03 5.47
N LEU A 165 -7.58 -7.47 5.32
CA LEU A 165 -6.64 -7.30 6.42
C LEU A 165 -6.93 -6.00 7.20
N ALA A 166 -7.42 -6.13 8.43
CA ALA A 166 -7.50 -5.06 9.41
C ALA A 166 -6.17 -4.95 10.17
N ASN A 167 -5.33 -3.99 9.78
CA ASN A 167 -3.99 -3.82 10.39
C ASN A 167 -4.01 -3.48 11.89
N LYS A 168 -5.11 -2.89 12.37
CA LYS A 168 -5.30 -2.50 13.78
C LYS A 168 -6.69 -2.89 14.23
N ALA A 169 -6.81 -3.33 15.48
CA ALA A 169 -8.11 -3.54 16.09
C ALA A 169 -8.83 -2.20 16.29
N GLY A 170 -10.16 -2.19 16.13
CA GLY A 170 -11.02 -1.06 16.44
C GLY A 170 -12.16 -0.88 15.44
N LYS A 171 -12.76 0.31 15.47
CA LYS A 171 -13.94 0.63 14.67
C LYS A 171 -13.60 0.90 13.21
N TYR A 172 -14.15 0.08 12.32
CA TYR A 172 -14.13 0.32 10.88
C TYR A 172 -15.50 0.80 10.40
N THR A 173 -15.52 1.66 9.40
CA THR A 173 -16.76 2.07 8.71
C THR A 173 -16.57 1.86 7.23
N PHE A 174 -17.43 1.04 6.65
CA PHE A 174 -17.48 0.75 5.22
C PHE A 174 -18.57 1.61 4.56
N SER A 175 -18.38 1.88 3.29
CA SER A 175 -19.28 2.63 2.42
C SER A 175 -19.39 1.92 1.08
N ILE A 176 -20.61 1.71 0.57
CA ILE A 176 -20.86 1.26 -0.79
C ILE A 176 -21.75 2.29 -1.51
N ASN A 177 -21.39 2.63 -2.74
CA ASN A 177 -22.15 3.52 -3.62
C ASN A 177 -22.43 2.77 -4.92
N SER A 178 -23.70 2.51 -5.22
CA SER A 178 -24.06 1.72 -6.41
C SER A 178 -25.27 2.25 -7.16
N ASP A 179 -25.23 2.13 -8.48
CA ASP A 179 -26.38 2.21 -9.39
C ASP A 179 -26.94 0.80 -9.54
N ASP A 180 -28.24 0.66 -9.29
CA ASP A 180 -28.90 -0.55 -8.82
C ASP A 180 -28.23 -1.16 -7.56
N GLY A 181 -28.45 -2.44 -7.29
CA GLY A 181 -28.29 -2.98 -5.95
C GLY A 181 -26.88 -3.45 -5.62
N SER A 182 -26.46 -3.23 -4.38
CA SER A 182 -25.26 -3.84 -3.81
C SER A 182 -25.41 -4.19 -2.33
N ARG A 183 -24.64 -5.18 -1.87
CA ARG A 183 -24.51 -5.53 -0.44
C ARG A 183 -23.07 -5.80 -0.06
N LEU A 184 -22.72 -5.49 1.20
CA LEU A 184 -21.41 -5.76 1.78
C LEU A 184 -21.55 -6.56 3.06
N TYR A 185 -20.74 -7.62 3.16
CA TYR A 185 -20.69 -8.54 4.29
C TYR A 185 -19.28 -8.59 4.86
N ILE A 186 -19.17 -8.62 6.19
CA ILE A 186 -17.92 -8.88 6.91
C ILE A 186 -18.14 -10.07 7.84
N ASP A 187 -17.24 -11.05 7.79
CA ASP A 187 -17.31 -12.29 8.57
C ASP A 187 -18.70 -12.97 8.46
N ASP A 188 -19.19 -13.01 7.21
CA ASP A 188 -20.51 -13.54 6.79
C ASP A 188 -21.73 -12.82 7.39
N GLN A 189 -21.52 -11.70 8.08
CA GLN A 189 -22.60 -10.83 8.56
C GLN A 189 -22.86 -9.69 7.58
N LEU A 190 -24.13 -9.49 7.23
CA LEU A 190 -24.57 -8.37 6.40
C LEU A 190 -24.33 -7.05 7.14
N LEU A 191 -23.41 -6.24 6.61
CA LEU A 191 -23.05 -4.95 7.19
C LEU A 191 -23.76 -3.79 6.50
N ILE A 192 -23.93 -3.87 5.17
CA ILE A 192 -24.60 -2.84 4.39
C ILE A 192 -25.54 -3.49 3.38
N ASP A 193 -26.80 -3.09 3.42
CA ASP A 193 -27.83 -3.43 2.44
C ASP A 193 -28.17 -2.18 1.60
N ASN A 194 -27.79 -2.20 0.34
CA ASN A 194 -28.12 -1.23 -0.69
C ASN A 194 -28.71 -1.94 -1.90
N ASP A 195 -29.51 -3.00 -1.69
CA ASP A 195 -30.06 -3.84 -2.75
C ASP A 195 -31.35 -3.25 -3.36
N GLY A 196 -31.70 -3.70 -4.57
CA GLY A 196 -32.86 -3.25 -5.33
C GLY A 196 -32.55 -2.24 -6.45
N LEU A 197 -33.59 -1.86 -7.21
CA LEU A 197 -33.46 -0.95 -8.35
C LEU A 197 -33.45 0.52 -7.91
N HIS A 198 -32.37 1.24 -8.20
CA HIS A 198 -32.23 2.65 -7.86
C HIS A 198 -31.03 3.30 -8.56
N GLY A 199 -31.03 4.62 -8.70
CA GLY A 199 -29.84 5.38 -9.13
C GLY A 199 -28.65 5.23 -8.17
N MET A 200 -27.46 5.72 -8.55
CA MET A 200 -26.27 5.83 -7.68
C MET A 200 -26.62 6.31 -6.26
N THR A 201 -26.59 5.38 -5.31
CA THR A 201 -26.97 5.61 -3.91
C THR A 201 -25.87 5.12 -2.99
N ASN A 202 -25.45 5.97 -2.05
CA ASN A 202 -24.41 5.68 -1.07
C ASN A 202 -25.01 5.22 0.27
N LYS A 203 -24.51 4.09 0.80
CA LYS A 203 -24.84 3.54 2.12
C LYS A 203 -23.57 3.24 2.90
N ASN A 204 -23.67 3.32 4.23
CA ASN A 204 -22.54 3.08 5.13
C ASN A 204 -22.92 2.09 6.24
N GLY A 205 -21.94 1.33 6.73
CA GLY A 205 -22.08 0.44 7.89
C GLY A 205 -20.80 0.44 8.71
N ALA A 206 -20.90 0.28 10.02
CA ALA A 206 -19.73 0.27 10.91
C ALA A 206 -19.69 -1.00 11.74
N VAL A 207 -18.49 -1.55 11.93
CA VAL A 207 -18.23 -2.79 12.66
C VAL A 207 -16.93 -2.66 13.47
N GLU A 208 -16.89 -3.27 14.65
CA GLU A 208 -15.65 -3.40 15.43
C GLU A 208 -14.91 -4.63 14.96
N LEU A 209 -13.66 -4.47 14.50
CA LEU A 209 -12.84 -5.57 14.03
C LEU A 209 -11.62 -5.75 14.93
N PRO A 210 -11.28 -6.97 15.35
CA PRO A 210 -9.93 -7.33 15.76
C PRO A 210 -8.88 -6.94 14.70
N ALA A 211 -7.60 -6.91 15.09
CA ALA A 211 -6.54 -6.89 14.10
C ALA A 211 -6.44 -8.29 13.48
N GLY A 212 -6.30 -8.36 12.15
CA GLY A 212 -6.20 -9.63 11.43
C GLY A 212 -7.03 -9.67 10.15
N ASN A 213 -7.15 -10.85 9.58
CA ASN A 213 -7.94 -11.08 8.37
C ASN A 213 -9.41 -11.29 8.72
N HIS A 214 -10.28 -10.63 7.96
CA HIS A 214 -11.73 -10.72 8.04
C HIS A 214 -12.26 -11.13 6.67
N ARG A 215 -13.25 -12.03 6.63
CA ARG A 215 -13.86 -12.41 5.37
C ARG A 215 -14.68 -11.24 4.85
N LEU A 216 -14.46 -10.86 3.59
CA LEU A 216 -15.18 -9.79 2.90
C LEU A 216 -15.93 -10.37 1.71
N VAL A 217 -17.23 -10.08 1.64
CA VAL A 217 -18.03 -10.33 0.44
C VAL A 217 -18.71 -9.04 0.01
N VAL A 218 -18.59 -8.70 -1.27
CA VAL A 218 -19.36 -7.61 -1.90
C VAL A 218 -20.14 -8.18 -3.07
N THR A 219 -21.42 -7.86 -3.13
CA THR A 219 -22.32 -8.28 -4.23
C THR A 219 -22.89 -7.05 -4.89
N TYR A 220 -23.08 -7.09 -6.21
CA TYR A 220 -23.55 -5.98 -7.03
C TYR A 220 -24.33 -6.48 -8.24
N PHE A 221 -25.41 -5.81 -8.64
CA PHE A 221 -26.03 -6.01 -9.95
C PHE A 221 -26.35 -4.70 -10.62
N ASP A 222 -26.43 -4.78 -11.94
CA ASP A 222 -27.01 -3.76 -12.80
C ASP A 222 -28.15 -4.37 -13.62
N HIS A 223 -29.27 -3.65 -13.75
CA HIS A 223 -30.42 -4.02 -14.54
C HIS A 223 -30.87 -2.91 -15.51
N GLY A 224 -29.89 -2.23 -16.10
CA GLY A 224 -30.02 -1.29 -17.21
C GLY A 224 -30.09 0.17 -16.79
N GLY A 225 -29.49 1.04 -17.58
CA GLY A 225 -29.46 2.48 -17.31
C GLY A 225 -28.03 2.99 -17.17
N SER A 226 -27.80 3.85 -16.17
CA SER A 226 -26.45 4.18 -15.72
C SER A 226 -25.95 3.08 -14.79
N GLU A 227 -24.64 2.93 -14.66
CA GLU A 227 -24.03 1.89 -13.84
C GLU A 227 -22.93 2.47 -12.95
N GLY A 228 -22.69 1.85 -11.79
CA GLY A 228 -21.62 2.27 -10.90
C GLY A 228 -21.52 1.40 -9.66
N LEU A 229 -20.28 1.16 -9.22
CA LEU A 229 -19.97 0.50 -7.96
C LEU A 229 -18.69 1.13 -7.38
N GLU A 230 -18.79 1.69 -6.18
CA GLU A 230 -17.65 2.18 -5.40
C GLU A 230 -17.70 1.58 -4.00
N VAL A 231 -16.58 1.03 -3.54
CA VAL A 231 -16.44 0.46 -2.19
C VAL A 231 -15.28 1.14 -1.47
N SER A 232 -15.57 1.70 -0.30
CA SER A 232 -14.58 2.41 0.52
C SER A 232 -14.73 2.09 2.00
N TRP A 233 -13.68 2.39 2.76
CA TRP A 233 -13.61 2.10 4.19
C TRP A 233 -12.78 3.16 4.92
N LYS A 234 -13.03 3.31 6.22
CA LYS A 234 -12.22 4.09 7.16
C LYS A 234 -11.97 3.23 8.39
N GLY A 235 -10.83 3.43 9.06
CA GLY A 235 -10.47 2.64 10.24
C GLY A 235 -9.45 3.35 11.13
N PRO A 236 -8.99 2.67 12.19
CA PRO A 236 -8.01 3.26 13.12
C PRO A 236 -6.70 3.62 12.41
N GLY A 237 -6.44 4.93 12.32
CA GLY A 237 -5.20 5.46 11.74
C GLY A 237 -5.23 5.75 10.24
N PHE A 238 -6.41 5.73 9.59
CA PHE A 238 -6.55 6.22 8.22
C PHE A 238 -7.95 6.82 7.94
N LYS A 239 -8.00 7.80 7.04
CA LYS A 239 -9.26 8.45 6.58
C LYS A 239 -9.98 7.57 5.55
N LYS A 240 -11.24 7.90 5.22
CA LYS A 240 -12.02 7.16 4.22
C LYS A 240 -11.24 7.07 2.90
N GLN A 241 -11.08 5.86 2.38
CA GLN A 241 -10.37 5.56 1.14
C GLN A 241 -10.98 4.31 0.49
N SER A 242 -10.70 4.03 -0.78
CA SER A 242 -11.02 2.72 -1.37
C SER A 242 -10.27 1.61 -0.63
N ILE A 243 -10.81 0.38 -0.64
CA ILE A 243 -10.10 -0.76 -0.04
C ILE A 243 -8.86 -1.07 -0.89
N PRO A 244 -7.62 -0.89 -0.39
CA PRO A 244 -6.43 -1.11 -1.19
C PRO A 244 -6.27 -2.59 -1.55
N ALA A 245 -5.77 -2.88 -2.75
CA ALA A 245 -5.42 -4.25 -3.16
C ALA A 245 -4.52 -4.98 -2.17
N ALA A 246 -3.60 -4.26 -1.51
CA ALA A 246 -2.71 -4.82 -0.48
C ALA A 246 -3.44 -5.31 0.79
N GLN A 247 -4.68 -4.83 0.99
CA GLN A 247 -5.55 -5.26 2.09
C GLN A 247 -6.51 -6.35 1.66
N LEU A 248 -6.50 -6.73 0.39
CA LEU A 248 -7.34 -7.77 -0.18
C LEU A 248 -6.47 -8.96 -0.54
N THR A 249 -6.83 -10.12 0.00
CA THR A 249 -6.27 -11.39 -0.45
C THR A 249 -7.38 -12.19 -1.07
N ALA A 250 -7.19 -12.58 -2.33
CA ALA A 250 -8.04 -13.50 -3.02
C ALA A 250 -7.82 -14.83 -2.34
N ILE A 251 -8.77 -15.17 -1.50
CA ILE A 251 -9.05 -16.54 -1.20
C ILE A 251 -10.02 -16.97 -2.29
N GLY A 252 -9.67 -17.96 -3.09
CA GLY A 252 -10.70 -18.79 -3.71
C GLY A 252 -11.61 -19.19 -2.55
N GLY A 253 -12.83 -18.66 -2.54
CA GLY A 253 -13.63 -18.44 -1.32
C GLY A 253 -13.49 -19.62 -0.36
N GLU A 254 -13.24 -19.34 0.93
CA GLU A 254 -12.81 -20.34 1.89
C GLU A 254 -13.54 -21.68 1.66
N THR A 255 -12.78 -22.68 1.24
CA THR A 255 -13.36 -23.98 0.87
C THR A 255 -13.86 -24.70 2.10
N LEU A 256 -14.77 -25.64 1.93
CA LEU A 256 -15.14 -26.54 3.02
C LEU A 256 -13.93 -27.29 3.59
N HIS A 257 -12.89 -27.53 2.79
CA HIS A 257 -11.61 -28.07 3.26
C HIS A 257 -10.88 -27.11 4.21
N ASP A 258 -10.83 -25.81 3.90
CA ASP A 258 -10.22 -24.82 4.81
C ASP A 258 -11.01 -24.69 6.11
N VAL A 259 -12.34 -24.66 6.03
CA VAL A 259 -13.21 -24.64 7.23
C VAL A 259 -12.98 -25.91 8.06
N ALA A 260 -12.86 -27.08 7.41
CA ALA A 260 -12.56 -28.35 8.08
C ALA A 260 -11.17 -28.34 8.75
N ILE A 261 -10.15 -27.78 8.10
CA ILE A 261 -8.80 -27.62 8.67
C ILE A 261 -8.86 -26.77 9.94
N ARG A 262 -9.56 -25.62 9.92
CA ARG A 262 -9.73 -24.79 11.13
C ARG A 262 -10.53 -25.52 12.21
N ALA A 263 -11.65 -26.14 11.86
CA ALA A 263 -12.46 -26.91 12.79
C ALA A 263 -11.63 -27.99 13.49
N LEU A 264 -10.76 -28.69 12.74
CA LEU A 264 -9.86 -29.72 13.24
C LEU A 264 -8.90 -29.20 14.34
N THR A 265 -8.42 -27.96 14.22
CA THR A 265 -7.54 -27.36 15.24
C THR A 265 -8.23 -27.12 16.57
N SER A 266 -9.56 -26.94 16.57
CA SER A 266 -10.33 -26.66 17.78
C SER A 266 -10.72 -27.90 18.58
N ILE A 267 -10.52 -29.10 18.02
CA ILE A 267 -10.76 -30.39 18.67
C ILE A 267 -9.54 -30.71 19.54
N ASP A 268 -9.71 -31.03 20.83
CA ASP A 268 -8.56 -31.36 21.68
C ASP A 268 -7.99 -32.77 21.35
N GLY A 269 -6.67 -32.96 21.44
CA GLY A 269 -6.00 -34.25 21.20
C GLY A 269 -5.70 -34.59 19.73
N PHE A 270 -5.37 -35.86 19.45
CA PHE A 270 -5.06 -36.39 18.11
C PHE A 270 -3.90 -35.67 17.37
N HIS A 271 -2.89 -35.21 18.10
CA HIS A 271 -1.82 -34.38 17.53
C HIS A 271 -1.05 -35.11 16.42
N SER A 272 -0.75 -36.39 16.58
CA SER A 272 -0.03 -37.18 15.57
C SER A 272 -0.82 -37.27 14.26
N GLU A 273 -2.11 -37.59 14.34
CA GLU A 273 -2.98 -37.75 13.18
C GLU A 273 -3.21 -36.43 12.44
N LYS A 274 -3.35 -35.33 13.19
CA LYS A 274 -3.47 -33.99 12.63
C LYS A 274 -2.19 -33.56 11.93
N VAL A 275 -1.03 -33.75 12.57
CA VAL A 275 0.27 -33.41 11.96
C VAL A 275 0.46 -34.21 10.68
N ASP A 276 0.19 -35.52 10.68
CA ASP A 276 0.30 -36.36 9.49
C ASP A 276 -0.62 -35.89 8.35
N ALA A 277 -1.86 -35.49 8.66
CA ALA A 277 -2.80 -35.01 7.65
C ALA A 277 -2.38 -33.66 7.07
N LEU A 278 -2.07 -32.69 7.94
CA LEU A 278 -1.78 -31.32 7.54
C LEU A 278 -0.42 -31.21 6.82
N THR A 279 0.59 -31.98 7.24
CA THR A 279 1.89 -32.01 6.53
C THR A 279 1.75 -32.53 5.10
N LYS A 280 0.87 -33.51 4.85
CA LYS A 280 0.56 -34.00 3.50
C LYS A 280 -0.09 -32.92 2.63
N LEU A 281 -1.03 -32.15 3.18
CA LEU A 281 -1.64 -31.03 2.45
C LEU A 281 -0.60 -29.99 2.03
N VAL A 282 0.27 -29.61 2.97
CA VAL A 282 1.33 -28.63 2.70
C VAL A 282 2.28 -29.14 1.62
N ALA A 283 2.73 -30.39 1.73
CA ALA A 283 3.57 -31.03 0.72
C ALA A 283 2.92 -31.07 -0.67
N GLN A 284 1.60 -31.32 -0.74
CA GLN A 284 0.83 -31.36 -1.98
C GLN A 284 0.51 -29.99 -2.58
N GLY A 285 0.78 -28.89 -1.89
CA GLY A 285 0.38 -27.57 -2.38
C GLY A 285 -1.09 -27.23 -2.18
N LYS A 286 -1.81 -28.00 -1.34
CA LYS A 286 -3.24 -27.82 -1.11
C LYS A 286 -3.48 -27.10 0.21
N HIS A 287 -4.31 -26.06 0.22
CA HIS A 287 -4.71 -25.33 1.43
C HIS A 287 -3.50 -24.90 2.29
N ARG A 288 -2.37 -24.59 1.64
CA ARG A 288 -1.06 -24.41 2.31
C ARG A 288 -1.12 -23.38 3.45
N PRO A 289 -1.66 -22.16 3.26
CA PRO A 289 -1.72 -21.19 4.34
C PRO A 289 -2.52 -21.68 5.55
N THR A 290 -3.72 -22.22 5.32
CA THR A 290 -4.61 -22.74 6.37
C THR A 290 -3.98 -23.92 7.11
N ALA A 291 -3.34 -24.84 6.38
CA ALA A 291 -2.68 -26.00 6.96
C ALA A 291 -1.43 -25.63 7.78
N ILE A 292 -0.63 -24.65 7.32
CA ILE A 292 0.53 -24.14 8.07
C ILE A 292 0.06 -23.46 9.37
N GLN A 293 -0.98 -22.64 9.31
CA GLN A 293 -1.57 -22.01 10.48
C GLN A 293 -2.08 -23.05 11.49
N ALA A 294 -2.75 -24.10 11.00
CA ALA A 294 -3.21 -25.21 11.83
C ALA A 294 -2.05 -25.99 12.48
N LEU A 295 -0.97 -26.23 11.74
CA LEU A 295 0.23 -26.90 12.26
C LEU A 295 0.92 -26.07 13.35
N ARG A 296 0.94 -24.74 13.24
CA ARG A 296 1.50 -23.85 14.28
C ARG A 296 0.77 -23.94 15.63
N ALA A 297 -0.51 -24.33 15.62
CA ALA A 297 -1.28 -24.52 16.85
C ALA A 297 -0.88 -25.81 17.59
N ILE A 298 -0.16 -26.73 16.95
CA ILE A 298 0.25 -28.01 17.55
C ILE A 298 1.69 -27.88 18.09
N PRO A 299 1.95 -28.12 19.39
CA PRO A 299 3.29 -28.00 19.97
C PRO A 299 4.31 -28.89 19.25
N ALA A 300 5.50 -28.34 18.93
CA ALA A 300 6.57 -29.09 18.27
C ALA A 300 7.08 -30.30 19.08
N ALA A 301 6.78 -30.37 20.38
CA ALA A 301 7.05 -31.53 21.22
C ALA A 301 6.22 -32.77 20.81
N ASP A 302 5.04 -32.55 20.24
CA ASP A 302 4.07 -33.60 19.89
C ASP A 302 4.26 -34.10 18.44
N TRP A 303 5.27 -33.60 17.73
CA TRP A 303 5.60 -34.02 16.38
C TRP A 303 6.56 -35.21 16.39
N SER A 304 6.36 -36.13 15.44
CA SER A 304 7.34 -37.17 15.13
C SER A 304 8.60 -36.57 14.52
N ASP A 305 9.77 -36.92 15.05
CA ASP A 305 11.07 -36.45 14.55
C ASP A 305 11.28 -36.72 13.05
N ALA A 306 10.66 -37.78 12.51
CA ALA A 306 10.74 -38.15 11.10
C ALA A 306 10.08 -37.11 10.16
N LEU A 307 9.14 -36.31 10.66
CA LEU A 307 8.39 -35.32 9.88
C LEU A 307 9.03 -33.93 9.91
N ILE A 308 9.83 -33.64 10.94
CA ILE A 308 10.38 -32.31 11.21
C ILE A 308 11.23 -31.81 10.04
N ARG A 309 12.26 -32.59 9.65
CA ARG A 309 13.18 -32.16 8.60
C ARG A 309 12.51 -32.02 7.22
N PRO A 310 11.74 -33.02 6.72
CA PRO A 310 11.01 -32.88 5.47
C PRO A 310 10.06 -31.68 5.45
N MET A 311 9.38 -31.41 6.57
CA MET A 311 8.47 -30.27 6.67
C MET A 311 9.22 -28.94 6.56
N VAL A 312 10.32 -28.77 7.31
CA VAL A 312 11.13 -27.55 7.24
C VAL A 312 11.68 -27.32 5.82
N ASP A 313 12.16 -28.36 5.16
CA ASP A 313 12.65 -28.25 3.79
C ASP A 313 11.53 -27.85 2.81
N ASN A 314 10.31 -28.38 3.00
CA ASN A 314 9.15 -27.99 2.21
C ASN A 314 8.75 -26.52 2.43
N LEU A 315 8.76 -26.04 3.68
CA LEU A 315 8.47 -24.64 4.03
C LEU A 315 9.49 -23.68 3.40
N ILE A 316 10.77 -24.02 3.44
CA ILE A 316 11.82 -23.22 2.80
C ILE A 316 11.64 -23.22 1.27
N GLY A 317 11.29 -24.36 0.67
CA GLY A 317 10.95 -24.44 -0.75
C GLY A 317 9.78 -23.53 -1.12
N TYR A 318 8.69 -23.60 -0.36
CA TYR A 318 7.52 -22.73 -0.52
C TYR A 318 7.88 -21.23 -0.41
N LEU A 319 8.67 -20.85 0.59
CA LEU A 319 9.14 -19.46 0.76
C LEU A 319 10.07 -19.00 -0.38
N SER A 320 10.87 -19.92 -0.92
CA SER A 320 11.77 -19.63 -2.04
C SER A 320 11.01 -19.40 -3.34
N GLU A 321 9.96 -20.18 -3.59
CA GLU A 321 9.06 -20.03 -4.75
C GLU A 321 8.18 -18.78 -4.65
N MET A 322 7.91 -18.31 -3.43
CA MET A 322 7.10 -17.11 -3.20
C MET A 322 7.82 -15.85 -3.72
N PRO A 323 7.17 -15.00 -4.54
CA PRO A 323 7.71 -13.69 -4.92
C PRO A 323 8.06 -12.85 -3.69
N ALA A 324 9.16 -12.10 -3.72
CA ALA A 324 9.67 -11.42 -2.53
C ALA A 324 8.67 -10.45 -1.90
N ARG A 325 7.82 -9.80 -2.72
CA ARG A 325 6.76 -8.90 -2.25
C ARG A 325 5.71 -9.53 -1.32
N TYR A 326 5.63 -10.86 -1.29
CA TYR A 326 4.72 -11.60 -0.42
C TYR A 326 5.43 -12.26 0.76
N ARG A 327 6.77 -12.27 0.78
CA ARG A 327 7.56 -12.90 1.85
C ARG A 327 7.47 -12.13 3.18
N THR A 328 7.01 -10.88 3.15
CA THR A 328 6.69 -10.07 4.34
C THR A 328 5.22 -10.22 4.78
N GLY A 329 4.41 -11.00 4.06
CA GLY A 329 3.00 -11.21 4.35
C GLY A 329 2.73 -12.35 5.35
N PRO A 330 1.50 -12.43 5.91
CA PRO A 330 1.17 -13.40 6.98
C PRO A 330 1.46 -14.85 6.64
N ALA A 331 1.15 -15.30 5.41
CA ALA A 331 1.40 -16.68 5.00
C ALA A 331 2.90 -17.06 5.00
N ALA A 332 3.76 -16.09 4.67
CA ALA A 332 5.21 -16.28 4.71
C ALA A 332 5.72 -16.24 6.16
N MET A 333 5.23 -15.30 6.96
CA MET A 333 5.60 -15.20 8.37
C MET A 333 5.22 -16.48 9.13
N ASP A 334 4.03 -17.00 8.90
CA ASP A 334 3.56 -18.27 9.47
C ASP A 334 4.47 -19.44 9.07
N ALA A 335 4.87 -19.52 7.80
CA ALA A 335 5.79 -20.54 7.31
C ALA A 335 7.19 -20.41 7.94
N VAL A 336 7.72 -19.20 8.08
CA VAL A 336 9.01 -18.92 8.72
C VAL A 336 8.97 -19.30 10.20
N GLU A 337 7.91 -18.91 10.91
CA GLU A 337 7.77 -19.21 12.34
C GLU A 337 7.63 -20.72 12.59
N LEU A 338 6.84 -21.41 11.77
CA LEU A 338 6.74 -22.88 11.86
C LEU A 338 8.10 -23.53 11.58
N ALA A 339 8.83 -23.08 10.56
CA ALA A 339 10.15 -23.59 10.24
C ALA A 339 11.15 -23.38 11.39
N LYS A 340 11.14 -22.19 12.03
CA LYS A 340 11.97 -21.87 13.20
C LYS A 340 11.60 -22.69 14.44
N SER A 341 10.30 -22.87 14.69
CA SER A 341 9.82 -23.69 15.81
C SER A 341 10.29 -25.15 15.67
N LEU A 342 10.15 -25.70 14.47
CA LEU A 342 10.57 -27.06 14.15
C LEU A 342 12.09 -27.22 14.11
N SER A 343 12.84 -26.22 13.66
CA SER A 343 14.31 -26.31 13.62
C SER A 343 14.94 -26.44 15.01
N GLY A 344 14.29 -25.92 16.06
CA GLY A 344 14.74 -26.08 17.45
C GLY A 344 14.75 -27.53 17.95
N ARG A 345 14.08 -28.46 17.25
CA ARG A 345 14.09 -29.90 17.53
C ARG A 345 15.22 -30.66 16.82
N LEU A 346 15.93 -30.01 15.90
CA LEU A 346 17.04 -30.61 15.13
C LEU A 346 18.38 -30.42 15.87
N THR A 347 19.44 -31.03 15.34
CA THR A 347 20.81 -30.78 15.84
C THR A 347 21.20 -29.32 15.63
N ALA A 348 22.12 -28.80 16.47
CA ALA A 348 22.59 -27.42 16.39
C ALA A 348 23.04 -27.02 14.98
N ASP A 349 23.89 -27.85 14.34
CA ASP A 349 24.38 -27.61 12.98
C ASP A 349 23.25 -27.55 11.94
N ALA A 350 22.22 -28.40 12.10
CA ALA A 350 21.08 -28.41 11.19
C ALA A 350 20.18 -27.18 11.40
N ALA A 351 19.97 -26.78 12.66
CA ALA A 351 19.22 -25.58 13.00
C ALA A 351 19.91 -24.31 12.46
N GLU A 352 21.23 -24.20 12.62
CA GLU A 352 22.04 -23.10 12.09
C GLU A 352 21.98 -23.03 10.55
N SER A 353 22.05 -24.18 9.88
CA SER A 353 21.89 -24.26 8.42
C SER A 353 20.50 -23.78 7.96
N ILE A 354 19.44 -24.15 8.69
CA ILE A 354 18.06 -23.70 8.41
C ILE A 354 17.92 -22.19 8.63
N GLU A 355 18.45 -21.67 9.73
CA GLU A 355 18.43 -20.24 10.04
C GLU A 355 19.13 -19.43 8.93
N SER A 356 20.30 -19.88 8.48
CA SER A 356 21.00 -19.25 7.35
C SER A 356 20.18 -19.26 6.06
N ARG A 357 19.46 -20.34 5.76
CA ARG A 357 18.58 -20.43 4.58
C ARG A 357 17.38 -19.48 4.70
N LEU A 358 16.76 -19.38 5.87
CA LEU A 358 15.66 -18.45 6.12
C LEU A 358 16.12 -16.99 6.05
N ASN A 359 17.27 -16.66 6.63
CA ASN A 359 17.85 -15.31 6.56
C ASN A 359 18.21 -14.93 5.12
N ASN A 360 18.58 -15.90 4.28
CA ASN A 360 18.81 -15.65 2.86
C ASN A 360 17.54 -15.31 2.07
N LEU A 361 16.37 -15.68 2.59
CA LEU A 361 15.04 -15.39 2.03
C LEU A 361 14.39 -14.13 2.63
N ASP A 362 14.99 -13.58 3.69
CA ASP A 362 14.51 -12.37 4.35
C ASP A 362 14.55 -11.17 3.40
N VAL A 363 13.52 -10.33 3.49
CA VAL A 363 13.37 -9.13 2.66
C VAL A 363 13.70 -7.93 3.52
N ARG A 364 14.83 -7.29 3.25
CA ARG A 364 15.26 -6.13 4.02
C ARG A 364 14.30 -4.95 3.79
N VAL A 365 13.66 -4.49 4.86
CA VAL A 365 12.79 -3.31 4.85
C VAL A 365 13.62 -2.04 5.03
N ILE A 366 13.46 -1.08 4.12
CA ILE A 366 14.16 0.20 4.10
C ILE A 366 13.12 1.31 4.14
N ALA A 367 12.99 2.00 5.27
CA ALA A 367 12.19 3.22 5.33
C ALA A 367 12.85 4.32 4.50
N ILE A 368 12.09 5.07 3.73
CA ILE A 368 12.54 6.29 3.05
C ILE A 368 11.42 7.33 3.16
N GLY A 369 11.80 8.53 3.54
CA GLY A 369 10.90 9.65 3.76
C GLY A 369 11.19 10.79 2.80
N THR A 370 10.27 11.74 2.74
CA THR A 370 10.55 13.09 2.25
C THR A 370 10.86 13.99 3.44
N VAL A 371 11.61 15.07 3.22
CA VAL A 371 11.87 16.06 4.27
C VAL A 371 10.95 17.26 4.09
N SER A 372 10.14 17.53 5.12
CA SER A 372 9.14 18.60 5.12
C SER A 372 9.71 19.94 4.62
N HIS A 373 9.00 20.54 3.66
CA HIS A 373 9.28 21.80 2.97
C HIS A 373 10.58 21.87 2.17
N ARG A 374 11.34 20.78 2.08
CA ARG A 374 12.68 20.77 1.45
C ARG A 374 12.72 20.10 0.09
N MET A 375 11.67 19.38 -0.34
CA MET A 375 11.64 18.73 -1.65
C MET A 375 12.88 17.84 -1.88
N ILE A 376 13.23 17.06 -0.87
CA ILE A 376 14.33 16.08 -0.88
C ILE A 376 13.86 14.80 -0.19
N PHE A 377 14.53 13.69 -0.48
CA PHE A 377 14.42 12.48 0.33
C PHE A 377 15.21 12.66 1.64
N ASP A 378 14.80 11.94 2.69
CA ASP A 378 15.46 11.95 4.00
C ASP A 378 16.80 11.19 4.02
N LYS A 379 17.06 10.43 2.95
CA LYS A 379 18.29 9.68 2.71
C LYS A 379 18.81 10.07 1.35
N GLU A 380 20.11 10.34 1.29
CA GLU A 380 20.82 10.62 0.02
C GLU A 380 21.54 9.38 -0.50
N ILE A 381 21.94 8.47 0.39
CA ILE A 381 22.59 7.20 0.06
C ILE A 381 21.87 6.07 0.77
N ILE A 382 21.49 5.04 0.00
CA ILE A 382 20.97 3.79 0.52
C ILE A 382 21.87 2.69 -0.01
N ALA A 383 22.40 1.82 0.85
CA ALA A 383 23.17 0.65 0.41
C ALA A 383 22.32 -0.63 0.52
N VAL A 384 22.37 -1.48 -0.51
CA VAL A 384 21.67 -2.76 -0.60
C VAL A 384 22.58 -3.83 -1.19
N ARG A 385 22.28 -5.10 -0.90
CA ARG A 385 23.04 -6.23 -1.44
C ARG A 385 22.56 -6.59 -2.85
N ALA A 386 23.49 -6.75 -3.78
CA ALA A 386 23.22 -7.18 -5.15
C ALA A 386 22.47 -8.51 -5.19
N GLY A 387 21.45 -8.60 -6.06
CA GLY A 387 20.65 -9.82 -6.28
C GLY A 387 19.75 -10.22 -5.10
N LYS A 388 19.57 -9.37 -4.09
CA LYS A 388 18.65 -9.62 -2.97
C LYS A 388 17.38 -8.79 -3.11
N ALA A 389 16.27 -9.31 -2.61
CA ALA A 389 15.04 -8.56 -2.54
C ALA A 389 15.06 -7.57 -1.35
N VAL A 390 14.49 -6.39 -1.56
CA VAL A 390 14.28 -5.37 -0.53
C VAL A 390 12.86 -4.80 -0.62
N GLU A 391 12.36 -4.26 0.49
CA GLU A 391 11.08 -3.54 0.54
C GLU A 391 11.36 -2.09 0.93
N PHE A 392 11.06 -1.13 0.07
CA PHE A 392 11.08 0.29 0.43
C PHE A 392 9.74 0.68 1.06
N ARG A 393 9.78 1.29 2.25
CA ARG A 393 8.62 1.95 2.86
C ARG A 393 8.74 3.44 2.64
N PHE A 394 8.19 3.89 1.52
CA PHE A 394 8.20 5.30 1.15
C PHE A 394 7.09 6.04 1.90
N THR A 395 7.43 7.12 2.59
CA THR A 395 6.47 7.97 3.32
C THR A 395 6.65 9.42 2.91
N ASN A 396 5.56 10.06 2.51
CA ASN A 396 5.58 11.49 2.23
C ASN A 396 5.27 12.28 3.51
N THR A 397 6.29 12.89 4.12
CA THR A 397 6.14 13.81 5.27
C THR A 397 6.20 15.30 4.87
N ASP A 398 6.29 15.56 3.56
CA ASP A 398 6.26 16.90 2.98
C ASP A 398 4.82 17.32 2.71
N ASP A 399 4.61 18.62 2.55
CA ASP A 399 3.29 19.24 2.33
C ASP A 399 2.85 19.20 0.87
N MET A 400 3.71 18.69 -0.01
CA MET A 400 3.44 18.55 -1.44
C MET A 400 3.54 17.08 -1.88
N PRO A 401 2.85 16.68 -2.96
CA PRO A 401 2.87 15.30 -3.43
C PRO A 401 4.25 14.89 -3.95
N HIS A 402 4.64 13.65 -3.68
CA HIS A 402 5.91 13.08 -4.14
C HIS A 402 5.75 11.62 -4.54
N ASN A 403 6.50 11.19 -5.54
CA ASN A 403 6.66 9.78 -5.88
C ASN A 403 8.15 9.38 -5.73
N PHE A 404 8.41 8.10 -5.89
CA PHE A 404 9.73 7.50 -5.76
C PHE A 404 9.95 6.52 -6.91
N ALA A 405 10.99 6.75 -7.70
CA ALA A 405 11.40 5.87 -8.78
C ALA A 405 12.87 5.51 -8.67
N ILE A 406 13.24 4.28 -9.04
CA ILE A 406 14.64 3.84 -9.16
C ILE A 406 14.95 3.67 -10.64
N THR A 407 16.09 4.16 -11.11
CA THR A 407 16.51 4.07 -12.51
C THR A 407 17.79 3.24 -12.66
N VAL A 408 18.09 2.83 -13.89
CA VAL A 408 19.41 2.29 -14.22
C VAL A 408 20.51 3.37 -14.08
N PRO A 409 21.78 2.99 -13.88
CA PRO A 409 22.90 3.94 -13.78
C PRO A 409 23.08 4.76 -15.06
N GLY A 410 23.24 6.08 -14.94
CA GLY A 410 23.42 7.01 -16.06
C GLY A 410 22.12 7.52 -16.70
N ALA A 411 20.95 7.18 -16.16
CA ALA A 411 19.65 7.54 -16.71
C ALA A 411 18.93 8.67 -15.95
N LEU A 412 19.50 9.22 -14.88
CA LEU A 412 18.80 10.16 -13.99
C LEU A 412 18.30 11.40 -14.73
N GLU A 413 19.16 12.03 -15.53
CA GLU A 413 18.81 13.25 -16.26
C GLU A 413 17.78 12.98 -17.36
N GLU A 414 17.96 11.91 -18.14
CA GLU A 414 17.03 11.50 -19.19
C GLU A 414 15.62 11.22 -18.62
N ILE A 415 15.54 10.46 -17.52
CA ILE A 415 14.25 10.17 -16.86
C ILE A 415 13.66 11.43 -16.24
N GLY A 416 14.49 12.30 -15.68
CA GLY A 416 14.07 13.59 -15.17
C GLY A 416 13.45 14.49 -16.23
N GLU A 417 14.09 14.63 -17.39
CA GLU A 417 13.54 15.38 -18.51
C GLU A 417 12.24 14.75 -19.05
N LEU A 418 12.19 13.42 -19.10
CA LEU A 418 10.98 12.70 -19.50
C LEU A 418 9.83 12.93 -18.50
N ALA A 419 10.12 13.04 -17.20
CA ALA A 419 9.15 13.39 -16.18
C ALA A 419 8.53 14.78 -16.40
N GLU A 420 9.31 15.77 -16.86
CA GLU A 420 8.78 17.11 -17.21
C GLU A 420 7.78 17.05 -18.37
N SER A 421 8.02 16.15 -19.33
CA SER A 421 7.09 15.95 -20.45
C SER A 421 5.86 15.14 -20.04
N THR A 422 6.05 14.14 -19.16
CA THR A 422 5.00 13.25 -18.65
C THR A 422 3.89 14.03 -17.95
N GLY A 423 4.23 15.12 -17.25
CA GLY A 423 3.22 15.97 -16.60
C GLY A 423 2.09 16.45 -17.52
N ARG A 424 2.34 16.53 -18.83
CA ARG A 424 1.38 17.01 -19.84
C ARG A 424 0.52 15.90 -20.43
N ASP A 425 0.83 14.65 -20.14
CA ASP A 425 0.07 13.52 -20.67
C ASP A 425 -1.28 13.43 -19.98
N VAL A 426 -2.33 13.10 -20.74
CA VAL A 426 -3.69 12.97 -20.20
C VAL A 426 -3.81 11.84 -19.17
N ASP A 427 -2.93 10.84 -19.24
CA ASP A 427 -2.86 9.68 -18.34
C ASP A 427 -1.80 9.84 -17.24
N ALA A 428 -1.16 11.01 -17.11
CA ALA A 428 -0.04 11.23 -16.19
C ALA A 428 -0.40 10.88 -14.74
N MET A 429 -1.59 11.30 -14.30
CA MET A 429 -2.09 11.03 -12.95
C MET A 429 -2.37 9.54 -12.72
N GLU A 430 -2.94 8.85 -13.71
CA GLU A 430 -3.20 7.40 -13.66
C GLU A 430 -1.89 6.60 -13.55
N ARG A 431 -0.82 7.09 -14.19
CA ARG A 431 0.53 6.55 -14.06
C ARG A 431 1.30 7.05 -12.84
N HIS A 432 0.67 7.82 -11.96
CA HIS A 432 1.31 8.41 -10.79
C HIS A 432 2.56 9.24 -11.13
N TYR A 433 2.56 9.87 -12.31
CA TYR A 433 3.66 10.65 -12.88
C TYR A 433 4.95 9.85 -13.08
N ILE A 434 4.89 8.51 -13.10
CA ILE A 434 6.02 7.67 -13.50
C ILE A 434 6.10 7.66 -15.04
N PRO A 435 7.21 8.12 -15.64
CA PRO A 435 7.38 8.12 -17.09
C PRO A 435 7.37 6.71 -17.70
N ARG A 436 6.97 6.59 -18.97
CA ARG A 436 7.10 5.32 -19.70
C ARG A 436 8.54 5.14 -20.18
N SER A 437 9.32 4.34 -19.47
CA SER A 437 10.70 4.01 -19.85
C SER A 437 11.10 2.64 -19.31
N ASP A 438 11.85 1.90 -20.12
CA ASP A 438 12.50 0.63 -19.74
C ASP A 438 13.70 0.83 -18.79
N LYS A 439 14.14 2.08 -18.61
CA LYS A 439 15.22 2.48 -17.69
C LYS A 439 14.73 2.72 -16.26
N ILE A 440 13.43 2.66 -16.00
CA ILE A 440 12.84 2.74 -14.66
C ILE A 440 12.65 1.32 -14.12
N LEU A 441 13.34 1.02 -13.04
CA LEU A 441 13.37 -0.31 -12.41
C LEU A 441 12.29 -0.48 -11.32
N LEU A 442 11.84 0.63 -10.73
CA LEU A 442 10.80 0.69 -9.72
C LEU A 442 10.11 2.05 -9.81
N GLY A 443 8.79 2.09 -9.59
CA GLY A 443 8.02 3.32 -9.45
C GLY A 443 6.95 3.17 -8.38
N SER A 444 6.79 4.20 -7.56
CA SER A 444 5.73 4.29 -6.54
C SER A 444 4.49 5.00 -7.08
N LYS A 445 3.41 4.94 -6.30
CA LYS A 445 2.30 5.88 -6.42
C LYS A 445 2.76 7.30 -6.08
N LEU A 446 1.98 8.27 -6.54
CA LEU A 446 2.13 9.66 -6.10
C LEU A 446 1.49 9.76 -4.71
N LEU A 447 2.33 9.87 -3.69
CA LEU A 447 1.89 9.97 -2.31
C LEU A 447 1.53 11.41 -1.97
N GLN A 448 0.32 11.61 -1.49
CA GLN A 448 -0.10 12.85 -0.85
C GLN A 448 0.56 13.01 0.52
N PRO A 449 0.59 14.23 1.10
CA PRO A 449 1.10 14.46 2.45
C PRO A 449 0.52 13.49 3.48
N GLY A 450 1.39 12.86 4.27
CA GLY A 450 1.04 11.89 5.30
C GLY A 450 0.73 10.47 4.79
N GLN A 451 0.81 10.21 3.48
CA GLN A 451 0.65 8.86 2.93
C GLN A 451 1.96 8.08 2.95
N SER A 452 1.82 6.75 2.99
CA SER A 452 2.92 5.80 2.89
C SER A 452 2.58 4.68 1.92
N GLU A 453 3.60 4.12 1.28
CA GLU A 453 3.51 2.95 0.42
C GLU A 453 4.69 1.99 0.66
N ALA A 454 4.42 0.70 0.59
CA ALA A 454 5.45 -0.35 0.59
C ALA A 454 5.70 -0.82 -0.86
N LEU A 455 6.96 -0.83 -1.27
CA LEU A 455 7.40 -1.12 -2.63
C LEU A 455 8.44 -2.24 -2.57
N SER A 456 8.16 -3.38 -3.19
CA SER A 456 9.12 -4.46 -3.28
C SER A 456 10.01 -4.30 -4.50
N PHE A 457 11.30 -4.52 -4.30
CA PHE A 457 12.32 -4.32 -5.32
C PHE A 457 13.30 -5.49 -5.33
N GLU A 458 13.43 -6.13 -6.48
CA GLU A 458 14.48 -7.11 -6.73
C GLU A 458 15.75 -6.35 -7.12
N VAL A 459 16.74 -6.31 -6.23
CA VAL A 459 17.95 -5.54 -6.47
C VAL A 459 18.73 -6.17 -7.62
N PRO A 460 19.18 -5.38 -8.62
CA PRO A 460 20.03 -5.87 -9.70
C PRO A 460 21.24 -6.65 -9.20
N THR A 461 21.67 -7.65 -9.96
CA THR A 461 22.85 -8.46 -9.61
C THR A 461 24.16 -7.74 -9.90
N GLU A 462 24.15 -6.72 -10.74
CA GLU A 462 25.33 -5.92 -11.09
C GLU A 462 25.54 -4.82 -10.03
N PRO A 463 26.68 -4.82 -9.30
CA PRO A 463 27.04 -3.74 -8.38
C PRO A 463 27.17 -2.40 -9.10
N GLY A 464 26.74 -1.33 -8.46
CA GLY A 464 26.73 0.00 -9.07
C GLY A 464 25.95 1.02 -8.27
N ILE A 465 25.90 2.25 -8.78
CA ILE A 465 25.08 3.32 -8.23
C ILE A 465 23.85 3.48 -9.10
N TYR A 466 22.70 3.11 -8.56
CA TYR A 466 21.40 3.22 -9.20
C TYR A 466 20.71 4.48 -8.66
N PRO A 467 20.44 5.51 -9.48
CA PRO A 467 19.76 6.69 -9.00
C PRO A 467 18.34 6.35 -8.54
N TYR A 468 17.87 7.00 -7.49
CA TYR A 468 16.44 7.14 -7.22
C TYR A 468 16.03 8.60 -7.25
N VAL A 469 14.80 8.85 -7.67
CA VAL A 469 14.34 10.18 -8.06
C VAL A 469 12.83 10.33 -7.89
N CYS A 470 12.39 11.54 -7.52
CA CYS A 470 10.99 11.95 -7.63
C CYS A 470 10.74 12.45 -9.06
N THR A 471 9.85 11.77 -9.77
CA THR A 471 9.43 12.07 -11.14
C THR A 471 8.15 12.90 -11.20
N TYR A 472 7.66 13.40 -10.06
CA TYR A 472 6.65 14.45 -10.10
C TYR A 472 7.23 15.69 -10.80
N PRO A 473 6.50 16.33 -11.75
CA PRO A 473 7.10 17.33 -12.63
C PRO A 473 7.76 18.47 -11.86
N GLY A 474 8.98 18.85 -12.26
CA GLY A 474 9.81 19.85 -11.58
C GLY A 474 10.63 19.36 -10.37
N HIS A 475 10.44 18.14 -9.83
CA HIS A 475 11.10 17.72 -8.58
C HIS A 475 12.47 17.06 -8.79
N TRP A 476 12.66 16.36 -9.91
CA TRP A 476 13.79 15.44 -10.15
C TRP A 476 15.19 16.07 -10.09
N ARG A 477 15.33 17.38 -10.37
CA ARG A 477 16.63 18.09 -10.32
C ARG A 477 17.19 18.22 -8.91
N ARG A 478 16.31 18.13 -7.92
CA ARG A 478 16.63 18.34 -6.51
C ARG A 478 16.37 17.09 -5.68
N MET A 479 15.30 16.38 -6.00
CA MET A 479 14.77 15.27 -5.22
C MET A 479 15.24 13.94 -5.79
N HIS A 480 16.52 13.65 -5.55
CA HIS A 480 17.20 12.45 -6.03
C HIS A 480 18.27 11.99 -5.04
N GLY A 481 18.63 10.72 -5.12
CA GLY A 481 19.67 10.10 -4.30
C GLY A 481 20.28 8.86 -4.97
N ALA A 482 21.22 8.22 -4.27
CA ALA A 482 22.03 7.11 -4.77
C ALA A 482 21.69 5.80 -4.03
N LEU A 483 21.23 4.79 -4.78
CA LEU A 483 21.15 3.42 -4.29
C LEU A 483 22.46 2.70 -4.63
N HIS A 484 23.31 2.48 -3.63
CA HIS A 484 24.53 1.70 -3.74
C HIS A 484 24.20 0.22 -3.69
N VAL A 485 24.32 -0.44 -4.84
CA VAL A 485 24.22 -1.88 -4.96
C VAL A 485 25.62 -2.46 -4.78
N VAL A 486 25.82 -3.22 -3.70
CA VAL A 486 27.13 -3.77 -3.29
C VAL A 486 27.08 -5.29 -3.18
N GLU A 487 28.22 -5.96 -3.36
CA GLU A 487 28.29 -7.42 -3.23
C GLU A 487 28.16 -7.87 -1.76
N ASN A 488 28.80 -7.13 -0.85
CA ASN A 488 28.85 -7.41 0.58
C ASN A 488 28.38 -6.17 1.35
N LEU A 489 27.12 -6.22 1.78
CA LEU A 489 26.48 -5.10 2.47
C LEU A 489 27.03 -4.92 3.88
N GLU A 490 27.37 -6.01 4.56
CA GLU A 490 27.90 -6.00 5.92
C GLU A 490 29.26 -5.29 5.97
N GLN A 491 30.14 -5.58 5.01
CA GLN A 491 31.43 -4.91 4.88
C GLN A 491 31.27 -3.43 4.50
N TYR A 492 30.35 -3.13 3.57
CA TYR A 492 30.06 -1.74 3.20
C TYR A 492 29.57 -0.93 4.40
N GLN A 493 28.68 -1.48 5.22
CA GLN A 493 28.14 -0.80 6.40
C GLN A 493 29.18 -0.61 7.51
N ALA A 494 30.12 -1.54 7.66
CA ALA A 494 31.17 -1.46 8.66
C ALA A 494 32.16 -0.31 8.37
N ASP A 495 32.58 -0.15 7.11
CA ASP A 495 33.44 0.95 6.67
C ASP A 495 33.20 1.25 5.17
N PRO A 496 32.30 2.19 4.84
CA PRO A 496 32.00 2.53 3.46
C PRO A 496 33.23 3.04 2.69
N ALA A 497 34.13 3.79 3.35
CA ALA A 497 35.29 4.38 2.70
C ALA A 497 36.31 3.30 2.34
N ALA A 498 36.62 2.40 3.27
CA ALA A 498 37.51 1.27 3.02
C ALA A 498 36.91 0.28 2.01
N TYR A 499 35.59 0.04 2.04
CA TYR A 499 34.93 -0.78 1.03
C TYR A 499 35.08 -0.15 -0.36
N LEU A 500 34.71 1.12 -0.52
CA LEU A 500 34.76 1.81 -1.82
C LEU A 500 36.18 2.01 -2.35
N ALA A 501 37.20 2.04 -1.47
CA ALA A 501 38.60 2.02 -1.89
C ALA A 501 39.02 0.70 -2.55
N ASN A 502 38.41 -0.42 -2.16
CA ASN A 502 38.70 -1.75 -2.69
C ASN A 502 37.74 -2.18 -3.82
N ALA A 503 36.49 -1.74 -3.76
CA ALA A 503 35.42 -2.03 -4.72
C ALA A 503 34.74 -0.73 -5.13
N ALA A 504 35.40 0.03 -6.00
CA ALA A 504 34.92 1.33 -6.44
C ALA A 504 33.60 1.24 -7.21
N LEU A 505 32.63 2.08 -6.82
CA LEU A 505 31.38 2.24 -7.53
C LEU A 505 31.43 3.54 -8.35
N PRO A 506 31.58 3.48 -9.70
CA PRO A 506 31.69 4.69 -10.51
C PRO A 506 30.35 5.45 -10.55
N VAL A 507 30.39 6.74 -10.25
CA VAL A 507 29.22 7.65 -10.39
C VAL A 507 29.02 7.97 -11.87
N LYS A 508 27.93 7.48 -12.47
CA LYS A 508 27.59 7.70 -13.89
C LYS A 508 26.67 8.90 -14.13
N ASP A 509 26.00 9.40 -13.09
CA ASP A 509 25.05 10.51 -13.16
C ASP A 509 25.66 11.77 -12.52
N GLU A 510 25.79 12.86 -13.29
CA GLU A 510 26.45 14.09 -12.84
C GLU A 510 25.79 14.70 -11.60
N LEU A 511 24.45 14.68 -11.53
CA LEU A 511 23.68 15.20 -10.39
C LEU A 511 23.96 14.46 -9.07
N LEU A 512 24.46 13.23 -9.11
CA LEU A 512 24.83 12.49 -7.89
C LEU A 512 26.17 12.95 -7.31
N LYS A 513 27.04 13.58 -8.10
CA LYS A 513 28.33 14.12 -7.59
C LYS A 513 28.11 15.27 -6.59
N MET A 514 26.95 15.93 -6.66
CA MET A 514 26.59 17.06 -5.80
C MET A 514 25.90 16.65 -4.48
N ASN A 515 25.60 15.36 -4.28
CA ASN A 515 24.87 14.85 -3.10
C ASN A 515 25.73 14.74 -1.82
N THR A 516 26.86 15.44 -1.71
CA THR A 516 27.78 15.33 -0.56
C THR A 516 27.89 16.61 0.27
N ARG A 517 27.18 17.69 -0.10
CA ARG A 517 27.38 19.04 0.44
C ARG A 517 26.21 19.57 1.28
N LEU A 518 25.48 18.73 2.01
CA LEU A 518 24.29 19.19 2.74
C LEU A 518 24.64 20.06 3.96
N HIS A 519 24.42 21.38 3.87
CA HIS A 519 24.52 22.33 4.98
C HIS A 519 23.29 23.24 5.03
N GLU A 520 22.56 23.23 6.14
CA GLU A 520 21.37 24.07 6.31
C GLU A 520 21.79 25.51 6.68
N TRP A 521 22.09 26.30 5.65
CA TRP A 521 22.56 27.66 5.77
C TRP A 521 21.58 28.55 6.55
N LYS A 522 22.10 29.30 7.53
CA LYS A 522 21.36 30.33 8.26
C LYS A 522 21.75 31.71 7.79
N PHE A 523 20.79 32.64 7.78
CA PHE A 523 21.02 34.00 7.34
C PHE A 523 22.18 34.67 8.09
N ASP A 524 22.26 34.45 9.41
CA ASP A 524 23.29 35.06 10.27
C ASP A 524 24.71 34.62 9.92
N GLU A 525 24.88 33.49 9.23
CA GLU A 525 26.18 33.05 8.75
C GLU A 525 26.74 34.02 7.69
N PHE A 526 25.89 34.75 6.98
CA PHE A 526 26.28 35.70 5.93
C PHE A 526 26.27 37.17 6.39
N ALA A 527 26.24 37.41 7.71
CA ALA A 527 26.05 38.74 8.27
C ALA A 527 27.09 39.79 7.81
N ALA A 528 28.30 39.37 7.42
CA ALA A 528 29.32 40.26 6.90
C ALA A 528 29.04 40.65 5.44
N GLU A 529 28.75 39.67 4.59
CA GLU A 529 28.54 39.80 3.15
C GLU A 529 27.21 40.46 2.81
N VAL A 530 26.22 40.34 3.70
CA VAL A 530 24.94 41.04 3.60
C VAL A 530 25.09 42.55 3.65
N LYS A 531 26.05 43.08 4.42
CA LYS A 531 26.30 44.54 4.52
C LYS A 531 26.93 45.08 3.24
N THR A 532 27.92 44.36 2.73
CA THR A 532 28.62 44.68 1.48
C THR A 532 29.06 43.39 0.82
N LEU A 533 28.51 43.09 -0.36
CA LEU A 533 28.91 41.90 -1.10
C LEU A 533 30.37 42.04 -1.56
N PRO A 534 31.24 41.03 -1.34
CA PRO A 534 32.63 41.09 -1.79
C PRO A 534 32.72 41.28 -3.31
N PRO A 535 33.68 42.09 -3.82
CA PRO A 535 33.96 42.16 -5.26
C PRO A 535 34.66 40.87 -5.75
N GLY A 536 34.79 40.71 -7.07
CA GLY A 536 35.44 39.54 -7.67
C GLY A 536 34.58 38.27 -7.70
N ARG A 537 33.25 38.43 -7.67
CA ARG A 537 32.29 37.33 -7.83
C ARG A 537 32.33 36.79 -9.26
N SER A 538 31.94 35.53 -9.45
CA SER A 538 31.87 34.94 -10.80
C SER A 538 30.47 35.07 -11.40
N TRP A 539 30.37 35.76 -12.54
CA TRP A 539 29.12 35.87 -13.29
C TRP A 539 28.69 34.52 -13.87
N GLU A 540 29.65 33.76 -14.43
CA GLU A 540 29.40 32.47 -15.05
C GLU A 540 28.89 31.45 -14.02
N VAL A 541 29.52 31.36 -12.85
CA VAL A 541 29.08 30.47 -11.76
C VAL A 541 27.69 30.87 -11.27
N GLY A 542 27.47 32.16 -10.99
CA GLY A 542 26.16 32.64 -10.53
C GLY A 542 25.04 32.36 -11.55
N LYS A 543 25.31 32.54 -12.86
CA LYS A 543 24.36 32.21 -13.93
C LYS A 543 24.04 30.72 -13.97
N GLU A 544 25.03 29.86 -13.81
CA GLU A 544 24.82 28.41 -13.86
C GLU A 544 24.06 27.91 -12.63
N LEU A 545 24.43 28.40 -11.44
CA LEU A 545 23.73 28.08 -10.20
C LEU A 545 22.26 28.53 -10.23
N PHE A 546 21.95 29.64 -10.88
CA PHE A 546 20.55 30.09 -11.07
C PHE A 546 19.70 29.08 -11.86
N LYS A 547 20.33 28.26 -12.71
CA LYS A 547 19.68 27.16 -13.43
C LYS A 547 19.64 25.88 -12.61
N VAL A 548 20.78 25.49 -12.02
CA VAL A 548 20.92 24.24 -11.25
C VAL A 548 20.05 24.25 -10.01
N ALA A 549 19.98 25.37 -9.29
CA ALA A 549 19.06 25.58 -8.17
C ALA A 549 17.60 25.77 -8.62
N SER A 550 17.30 25.59 -9.91
CA SER A 550 15.96 25.67 -10.50
C SER A 550 15.26 27.03 -10.34
N CYS A 551 16.00 28.10 -10.02
CA CYS A 551 15.44 29.45 -9.86
C CYS A 551 14.78 29.95 -11.16
N VAL A 552 15.39 29.65 -12.31
CA VAL A 552 14.87 29.99 -13.66
C VAL A 552 13.51 29.36 -13.97
N GLY A 553 13.15 28.28 -13.27
CA GLY A 553 11.85 27.61 -13.43
C GLY A 553 10.69 28.51 -13.03
N CYS A 554 10.88 29.36 -12.03
CA CYS A 554 9.84 30.26 -11.50
C CYS A 554 10.11 31.74 -11.73
N HIS A 555 11.38 32.15 -11.76
CA HIS A 555 11.80 33.55 -11.79
C HIS A 555 12.39 33.96 -13.14
N LYS A 556 11.99 35.16 -13.58
CA LYS A 556 12.55 35.80 -14.76
C LYS A 556 13.73 36.68 -14.38
N LEU A 557 14.81 36.60 -15.13
CA LEU A 557 16.01 37.42 -14.98
C LEU A 557 16.69 37.59 -16.33
N SER A 558 17.01 38.82 -16.73
CA SER A 558 17.67 39.14 -18.01
C SER A 558 16.96 38.57 -19.26
N GLY A 559 15.64 38.44 -19.21
CA GLY A 559 14.83 37.90 -20.31
C GLY A 559 14.72 36.37 -20.36
N GLU A 560 15.45 35.64 -19.51
CA GLU A 560 15.35 34.19 -19.35
C GLU A 560 14.47 33.85 -18.13
N GLY A 561 13.71 32.75 -18.19
CA GLY A 561 12.86 32.25 -17.09
C GLY A 561 11.37 32.58 -17.19
N ASN A 562 10.62 32.18 -16.17
CA ASN A 562 9.15 32.31 -16.10
C ASN A 562 8.70 33.36 -15.08
N VAL A 563 7.40 33.66 -15.01
CA VAL A 563 6.82 34.67 -14.09
C VAL A 563 5.83 34.01 -13.12
N PHE A 564 6.25 32.90 -12.51
CA PHE A 564 5.51 32.26 -11.41
C PHE A 564 6.03 32.70 -10.04
N GLY A 565 7.22 33.30 -9.99
CA GLY A 565 7.68 34.20 -8.94
C GLY A 565 7.91 35.62 -9.48
N PRO A 566 8.34 36.57 -8.63
CA PRO A 566 8.72 37.91 -9.05
C PRO A 566 9.73 37.92 -10.20
N ASP A 567 9.55 38.84 -11.15
CA ASP A 567 10.58 39.20 -12.13
C ASP A 567 11.72 39.89 -11.39
N LEU A 568 12.85 39.19 -11.30
CA LEU A 568 14.00 39.60 -10.51
C LEU A 568 14.72 40.81 -11.12
N ALA A 569 14.51 41.10 -12.41
CA ALA A 569 15.00 42.34 -13.03
C ALA A 569 14.22 43.58 -12.57
N LEU A 570 12.96 43.39 -12.13
CA LEU A 570 12.01 44.44 -11.77
C LEU A 570 11.78 44.57 -10.25
N LEU A 571 12.67 44.00 -9.42
CA LEU A 571 12.60 44.17 -7.96
C LEU A 571 12.62 45.65 -7.58
N ASN A 572 11.73 46.03 -6.66
CA ASN A 572 11.69 47.37 -6.07
C ASN A 572 12.86 47.58 -5.09
N ASP A 573 13.10 48.83 -4.71
CA ASP A 573 14.23 49.20 -3.85
C ASP A 573 14.24 48.49 -2.48
N LYS A 574 13.08 48.05 -1.97
CA LYS A 574 12.99 47.30 -0.71
C LYS A 574 13.42 45.84 -0.83
N LYS A 575 13.22 45.24 -2.01
CA LYS A 575 13.54 43.83 -2.30
C LYS A 575 14.87 43.69 -3.08
N HIS A 576 15.40 44.78 -3.62
CA HIS A 576 16.67 44.83 -4.36
C HIS A 576 17.86 45.14 -3.44
N SER A 577 18.07 44.28 -2.43
CA SER A 577 19.27 44.31 -1.58
C SER A 577 19.81 42.91 -1.37
N VAL A 578 21.11 42.79 -1.06
CA VAL A 578 21.76 41.50 -0.76
C VAL A 578 21.04 40.80 0.40
N GLU A 579 20.72 41.55 1.45
CA GLU A 579 19.91 41.07 2.59
C GLU A 579 18.58 40.49 2.13
N ALA A 580 17.79 41.27 1.38
CA ALA A 580 16.44 40.89 1.01
C ALA A 580 16.44 39.66 0.08
N ILE A 581 17.39 39.60 -0.87
CA ILE A 581 17.54 38.47 -1.79
C ILE A 581 17.91 37.21 -1.01
N LEU A 582 18.99 37.27 -0.20
CA LEU A 582 19.46 36.10 0.53
C LEU A 582 18.42 35.60 1.53
N ARG A 583 17.77 36.52 2.26
CA ARG A 583 16.71 36.16 3.21
C ARG A 583 15.52 35.54 2.51
N SER A 584 15.13 36.04 1.33
CA SER A 584 14.02 35.46 0.57
C SER A 584 14.33 34.01 0.19
N VAL A 585 15.57 33.70 -0.22
CA VAL A 585 15.95 32.33 -0.63
C VAL A 585 16.10 31.39 0.56
N LEU A 586 16.66 31.86 1.68
CA LEU A 586 16.83 31.04 2.89
C LEU A 586 15.53 30.85 3.69
N GLU A 587 14.64 31.85 3.66
CA GLU A 587 13.40 31.90 4.46
C GLU A 587 12.16 32.18 3.57
N PRO A 588 11.89 31.36 2.53
CA PRO A 588 10.89 31.67 1.48
C PRO A 588 9.46 31.85 1.97
N SER A 589 9.08 31.15 3.05
CA SER A 589 7.73 31.21 3.62
C SER A 589 7.54 32.32 4.66
N LYS A 590 8.61 33.07 5.00
CA LYS A 590 8.55 34.12 6.04
C LYS A 590 7.73 35.33 5.61
N GLU A 591 7.85 35.72 4.35
CA GLU A 591 7.10 36.83 3.76
C GLU A 591 6.74 36.46 2.32
N ILE A 592 5.46 36.12 2.11
CA ILE A 592 4.95 35.71 0.80
C ILE A 592 4.12 36.88 0.25
N ASP A 593 4.49 37.38 -0.93
CA ASP A 593 3.70 38.39 -1.63
C ASP A 593 2.37 37.77 -2.07
N GLU A 594 1.26 38.45 -1.79
CA GLU A 594 -0.10 37.96 -2.04
C GLU A 594 -0.32 37.54 -3.51
N LYS A 595 0.39 38.17 -4.46
CA LYS A 595 0.30 37.84 -5.89
C LYS A 595 0.82 36.44 -6.20
N PHE A 596 1.79 35.95 -5.44
CA PHE A 596 2.45 34.66 -5.65
C PHE A 596 2.06 33.62 -4.58
N GLN A 597 1.16 33.98 -3.66
CA GLN A 597 0.72 33.10 -2.59
C GLN A 597 -0.29 32.06 -3.11
N SER A 598 0.04 30.78 -2.94
CA SER A 598 -0.87 29.69 -3.24
C SER A 598 -2.10 29.69 -2.35
N ASN A 599 -3.20 29.18 -2.88
CA ASN A 599 -4.43 28.92 -2.16
C ASN A 599 -4.63 27.42 -2.03
N ILE A 600 -5.18 27.01 -0.89
CA ILE A 600 -5.62 25.65 -0.60
C ILE A 600 -7.14 25.66 -0.77
N PHE A 601 -7.65 24.84 -1.67
CA PHE A 601 -9.08 24.67 -1.96
C PHE A 601 -9.51 23.31 -1.46
N VAL A 602 -10.48 23.29 -0.55
CA VAL A 602 -11.20 22.06 -0.16
C VAL A 602 -12.44 21.98 -1.02
N LEU A 603 -12.60 20.89 -1.76
CA LEU A 603 -13.70 20.68 -2.68
C LEU A 603 -14.79 19.77 -2.07
N ASP A 604 -16.02 19.89 -2.58
CA ASP A 604 -17.20 19.12 -2.17
C ASP A 604 -17.10 17.61 -2.45
N ASP A 605 -16.23 17.23 -3.39
CA ASP A 605 -15.85 15.85 -3.68
C ASP A 605 -14.77 15.28 -2.74
N GLY A 606 -14.32 16.08 -1.76
CA GLY A 606 -13.32 15.72 -0.77
C GLY A 606 -11.88 15.86 -1.23
N ARG A 607 -11.62 16.31 -2.47
CA ARG A 607 -10.26 16.64 -2.92
C ARG A 607 -9.79 17.95 -2.29
N THR A 608 -8.48 18.02 -2.03
CA THR A 608 -7.80 19.28 -1.71
C THR A 608 -6.85 19.62 -2.83
N LEU A 609 -6.99 20.83 -3.39
CA LEU A 609 -6.12 21.35 -4.43
C LEU A 609 -5.33 22.53 -3.88
N THR A 610 -4.01 22.49 -4.02
CA THR A 610 -3.14 23.62 -3.65
C THR A 610 -2.51 24.18 -4.91
N GLY A 611 -2.66 25.48 -5.15
CA GLY A 611 -2.05 26.11 -6.32
C GLY A 611 -2.25 27.62 -6.39
N MET A 612 -1.62 28.23 -7.40
CA MET A 612 -1.68 29.68 -7.63
C MET A 612 -2.89 30.04 -8.48
N VAL A 613 -3.69 31.00 -8.03
CA VAL A 613 -4.82 31.52 -8.81
C VAL A 613 -4.29 32.44 -9.91
N VAL A 614 -4.52 32.06 -11.17
CA VAL A 614 -4.07 32.84 -12.34
C VAL A 614 -5.21 33.59 -13.02
N ASN A 615 -6.45 33.13 -12.84
CA ASN A 615 -7.65 33.82 -13.30
C ASN A 615 -8.83 33.45 -12.39
N GLU A 616 -9.75 34.39 -12.18
CA GLU A 616 -10.93 34.20 -11.32
C GLU A 616 -12.11 34.97 -11.91
N THR A 617 -13.23 34.28 -12.10
CA THR A 617 -14.50 34.86 -12.58
C THR A 617 -15.60 34.68 -11.52
N ALA A 618 -16.83 35.06 -11.87
CA ALA A 618 -18.01 34.84 -11.01
C ALA A 618 -18.42 33.36 -10.90
N GLU A 619 -17.95 32.51 -11.83
CA GLU A 619 -18.38 31.11 -11.96
C GLU A 619 -17.24 30.12 -11.66
N GLU A 620 -16.01 30.47 -12.07
CA GLU A 620 -14.85 29.57 -12.01
C GLU A 620 -13.58 30.25 -11.48
N ILE A 621 -12.67 29.43 -10.95
CA ILE A 621 -11.31 29.79 -10.56
C ILE A 621 -10.33 28.92 -11.35
N GLN A 622 -9.35 29.56 -12.00
CA GLN A 622 -8.29 28.88 -12.72
C GLN A 622 -7.03 28.85 -11.86
N VAL A 623 -6.56 27.65 -11.56
CA VAL A 623 -5.49 27.38 -10.60
C VAL A 623 -4.35 26.63 -11.27
N VAL A 624 -3.14 27.16 -11.17
CA VAL A 624 -1.92 26.45 -11.56
C VAL A 624 -1.40 25.68 -10.35
N ILE A 625 -1.54 24.36 -10.39
CA ILE A 625 -1.13 23.44 -9.32
C ILE A 625 0.38 23.20 -9.37
N ASN A 626 0.94 23.09 -10.58
CA ASN A 626 2.37 22.95 -10.80
C ASN A 626 2.87 24.03 -11.79
N PRO A 627 3.55 25.09 -11.30
CA PRO A 627 4.07 26.16 -12.14
C PRO A 627 5.21 25.72 -13.08
N LEU A 628 5.89 24.61 -12.77
CA LEU A 628 6.98 24.09 -13.57
C LEU A 628 6.49 23.19 -14.71
N ALA A 629 5.27 22.65 -14.58
CA ALA A 629 4.61 21.95 -15.66
C ALA A 629 4.03 22.95 -16.67
N LYS A 630 4.11 22.64 -17.98
CA LYS A 630 3.50 23.50 -19.03
C LYS A 630 2.01 23.22 -19.22
N ASP A 631 1.32 22.93 -18.13
CA ASP A 631 -0.08 22.52 -18.16
C ASP A 631 -1.00 23.73 -18.27
N LYS A 632 -2.22 23.48 -18.76
CA LYS A 632 -3.27 24.49 -18.66
C LYS A 632 -3.69 24.62 -17.19
N PRO A 633 -4.07 25.82 -16.73
CA PRO A 633 -4.63 25.99 -15.40
C PRO A 633 -5.83 25.05 -15.17
N THR A 634 -5.86 24.42 -13.99
CA THR A 634 -7.00 23.61 -13.54
C THR A 634 -8.18 24.52 -13.27
N VAL A 635 -9.33 24.21 -13.87
CA VAL A 635 -10.58 24.98 -13.67
C VAL A 635 -11.34 24.36 -12.50
N ILE A 636 -11.68 25.17 -11.52
CA ILE A 636 -12.49 24.80 -10.35
C ILE A 636 -13.77 25.63 -10.41
N GLU A 637 -14.94 24.98 -10.44
CA GLU A 637 -16.20 25.69 -10.33
C GLU A 637 -16.37 26.20 -8.90
N ARG A 638 -16.78 27.46 -8.72
CA ARG A 638 -16.92 28.04 -7.37
C ARG A 638 -17.87 27.27 -6.46
N LYS A 639 -18.91 26.64 -7.04
CA LYS A 639 -19.89 25.84 -6.31
C LYS A 639 -19.28 24.59 -5.66
N GLN A 640 -18.15 24.11 -6.18
CA GLN A 640 -17.44 22.95 -5.67
C GLN A 640 -16.55 23.30 -4.48
N ILE A 641 -16.31 24.58 -4.18
CA ILE A 641 -15.37 24.99 -3.14
C ILE A 641 -16.09 25.06 -1.80
N GLU A 642 -15.77 24.14 -0.90
CA GLU A 642 -16.23 24.17 0.50
C GLU A 642 -15.43 25.18 1.32
N GLU A 643 -14.10 25.21 1.14
CA GLU A 643 -13.20 26.09 1.88
C GLU A 643 -12.04 26.58 1.01
N ARG A 644 -11.65 27.85 1.18
CA ARG A 644 -10.47 28.45 0.55
C ARG A 644 -9.59 29.09 1.61
N LEU A 645 -8.36 28.59 1.73
CA LEU A 645 -7.36 29.10 2.66
C LEU A 645 -6.14 29.62 1.90
N LYS A 646 -5.47 30.65 2.44
CA LYS A 646 -4.15 31.06 1.95
C LYS A 646 -3.10 30.10 2.49
N SER A 647 -2.22 29.59 1.64
CA SER A 647 -1.11 28.74 2.07
C SER A 647 -0.13 29.56 2.91
N PRO A 648 0.23 29.10 4.14
CA PRO A 648 1.32 29.72 4.90
C PRO A 648 2.70 29.35 4.36
N VAL A 649 2.77 28.44 3.37
CA VAL A 649 4.00 27.94 2.76
C VAL A 649 4.15 28.49 1.35
N SER A 650 5.35 28.99 1.04
CA SER A 650 5.71 29.50 -0.29
C SER A 650 5.87 28.36 -1.30
N LEU A 651 5.58 28.64 -2.56
CA LEU A 651 5.94 27.74 -3.67
C LEU A 651 7.44 27.68 -3.92
N MET A 652 8.20 28.69 -3.46
CA MET A 652 9.65 28.64 -3.51
C MET A 652 10.15 27.66 -2.42
N PRO A 653 10.80 26.54 -2.78
CA PRO A 653 11.19 25.53 -1.81
C PRO A 653 12.20 26.06 -0.79
N SER A 654 12.13 25.60 0.45
CA SER A 654 13.18 25.88 1.43
C SER A 654 14.44 25.06 1.15
N GLY A 655 15.60 25.49 1.66
CA GLY A 655 16.88 24.76 1.52
C GLY A 655 17.47 24.72 0.10
N LEU A 656 17.06 25.63 -0.81
CA LEU A 656 17.58 25.68 -2.19
C LEU A 656 19.11 25.82 -2.27
N LEU A 657 19.71 26.31 -1.19
CA LEU A 657 21.14 26.56 -1.08
C LEU A 657 21.87 25.44 -0.33
N ASP A 658 21.16 24.43 0.19
CA ASP A 658 21.71 23.45 1.12
C ASP A 658 22.83 22.60 0.50
N LYS A 659 22.89 22.47 -0.83
CA LYS A 659 23.94 21.74 -1.55
C LYS A 659 25.07 22.63 -2.07
N LEU A 660 24.99 23.94 -1.83
CA LEU A 660 25.95 24.93 -2.31
C LEU A 660 26.94 25.29 -1.21
N SER A 661 28.18 25.55 -1.58
CA SER A 661 29.18 26.18 -0.73
C SER A 661 28.85 27.66 -0.49
N ARG A 662 29.46 28.24 0.55
CA ARG A 662 29.33 29.67 0.84
C ARG A 662 29.64 30.55 -0.37
N GLU A 663 30.74 30.29 -1.10
CA GLU A 663 31.15 31.11 -2.25
C GLU A 663 30.17 30.99 -3.42
N GLU A 664 29.68 29.78 -3.71
CA GLU A 664 28.64 29.53 -4.72
C GLU A 664 27.35 30.29 -4.40
N ILE A 665 26.95 30.35 -3.13
CA ILE A 665 25.79 31.13 -2.68
C ILE A 665 26.02 32.63 -2.94
N LEU A 666 27.21 33.15 -2.60
CA LEU A 666 27.54 34.55 -2.81
C LEU A 666 27.58 34.92 -4.30
N ASP A 667 28.08 34.04 -5.16
CA ASP A 667 28.06 34.23 -6.62
C ASP A 667 26.64 34.22 -7.18
N LEU A 668 25.77 33.32 -6.71
CA LEU A 668 24.35 33.31 -7.07
C LEU A 668 23.64 34.59 -6.64
N VAL A 669 23.82 35.03 -5.40
CA VAL A 669 23.24 36.29 -4.89
C VAL A 669 23.78 37.49 -5.65
N ALA A 670 25.08 37.51 -5.99
CA ALA A 670 25.69 38.54 -6.83
C ALA A 670 25.03 38.63 -8.21
N PHE A 671 24.81 37.48 -8.85
CA PHE A 671 24.17 37.38 -10.16
C PHE A 671 22.74 37.95 -10.14
N VAL A 672 21.93 37.58 -9.15
CA VAL A 672 20.57 38.12 -8.98
C VAL A 672 20.61 39.62 -8.65
N PHE A 673 21.47 40.04 -7.72
CA PHE A 673 21.61 41.44 -7.33
C PHE A 673 22.03 42.34 -8.49
N ALA A 674 22.98 41.88 -9.31
CA ALA A 674 23.43 42.57 -10.51
C ALA A 674 22.42 42.52 -11.66
N LYS A 675 21.24 41.93 -11.45
CA LYS A 675 20.20 41.74 -12.47
C LYS A 675 20.71 40.98 -13.70
N GLY A 676 21.65 40.05 -13.48
CA GLY A 676 22.34 39.31 -14.54
C GLY A 676 23.29 40.13 -15.43
N ASP A 677 23.56 41.40 -15.11
CA ASP A 677 24.48 42.25 -15.89
C ASP A 677 25.93 41.82 -15.71
N GLN A 678 26.52 41.20 -16.74
CA GLN A 678 27.92 40.77 -16.75
C GLN A 678 28.90 41.94 -16.55
N LYS A 679 28.51 43.17 -16.89
CA LYS A 679 29.35 44.37 -16.75
C LYS A 679 29.25 45.01 -15.38
N HIS A 680 28.52 44.41 -14.44
CA HIS A 680 28.39 44.96 -13.11
C HIS A 680 29.73 44.90 -12.34
N LYS A 681 30.01 45.93 -11.54
CA LYS A 681 31.27 46.07 -10.77
C LYS A 681 31.61 44.88 -9.86
N LEU A 682 30.61 44.08 -9.46
CA LEU A 682 30.82 42.90 -8.62
C LEU A 682 31.59 41.80 -9.34
N PHE A 683 31.49 41.74 -10.66
CA PHE A 683 32.19 40.77 -11.52
C PHE A 683 33.49 41.32 -12.09
N GLN A 684 33.78 42.61 -11.83
CA GLN A 684 35.01 43.28 -12.23
C GLN A 684 35.98 43.23 -11.06
N GLY A 685 36.63 42.09 -10.88
CA GLY A 685 37.71 41.89 -9.92
C GLY A 685 39.06 42.03 -10.60
N ASP A 686 39.89 42.94 -10.08
CA ASP A 686 41.29 43.14 -10.43
C ASP A 686 42.03 41.78 -10.39
N HIS A 687 42.73 41.42 -11.47
CA HIS A 687 43.48 40.15 -11.58
C HIS A 687 44.71 40.14 -10.64
N GLY A 688 44.47 40.09 -9.34
CA GLY A 688 45.48 39.77 -8.32
C GLY A 688 45.50 38.26 -8.10
N HIS A 689 46.38 37.58 -8.82
CA HIS A 689 46.72 36.17 -8.64
C HIS A 689 46.77 35.73 -7.17
N HIS A 690 45.89 34.81 -6.76
CA HIS A 690 46.19 33.88 -5.68
C HIS A 690 45.57 32.51 -6.00
N HIS A 691 46.37 31.69 -6.69
CA HIS A 691 46.25 30.24 -6.62
C HIS A 691 46.63 29.80 -5.20
N HIS A 692 45.76 29.03 -4.54
CA HIS A 692 46.17 27.95 -3.65
C HIS A 692 45.08 26.89 -3.55
#